data_AF-A0A521H246-F1
#
_entry.id   AF-A0A521H246-F1
#
_cell.length_a   1.000
_cell.length_b   1.000
_cell.length_c   1.000
_cell.angle_alpha   90.00
_cell.angle_beta   90.00
_cell.angle_gamma   90.00
#
_symmetry.space_group_name_H-M   'P 1'
#
loop_
_entity.id
_entity.type
_entity.pdbx_description
1 polymer ?
#
loop_
_entity_poly.entity_id
_entity_poly.type
_entity_poly.pdbx_seq_one_letter_code
_entity_poly.pdbx_strand_id
1 'polypeptide(L)'
;MSKSTDSSLPRLFDSIISIIPVEDADPYKASILQGFERSLLKNSWLIQLVNALPSTISELAPDLQEVRLPRRISGQCPIKWYAQSHKALSSMITPIFRPFLLFILGQEQDIRKYQSWIDAHPFPLTVLAKDGGTFTYEDFSLDALRCSFLKICDSLDGKVHSGDVLEARKHLSQWVEPQGRGLGYKVGGHYATYPNISALEVAGFRDNLYGRFEKINQGLAPYVEEIVKTTKSVIQERNCIGERLANQYFRKPPGLNLFTPAIYPHFRELPIANAPLSKNDKKRFHEMCRAFYRQRGYAFEIESASQAKAILGIAPNQGPDPHFLIHERTTEIKLATECVATLAASEISAVIRLPNAINRTAGSVRQLANLYRAGSVKKSKLIRSFRAVQDQITSSIPLDFIPFIESAESGIRIIADAHIEWMNIKGLPLCVQKDVTRIPVTPGNLFIEQVLSKIYIHLSQASFHEVLILSALREDDPISNFLSIAIKTFLPHLDGKVRIRTERVAKESEMIDALNSFGGAMVIFDGHGKHEPNQPAKLQLIEEDIDIWQLRYKEVRMPPIVVLSSCDTHAADRNHASTANGFLSLGARTVLGSVFPINAMDASSFIARLLYRIVEFIPSAHKLFGRSLTWMEIMSGMIRMQLLTDFLRRLLNKRIIDLQIYESVHMEGNTKINLGEDWPFEFVVSKLIDVGIDEQIVRKELYEAAISSTAISYLQLGRPETIIVHPDKSA
;
A
#
# COMPACT_ATOMS: atom_id res chain seq x y z
N MET A 1 -52.12 -18.46 -6.81
CA MET A 1 -50.79 -18.34 -7.42
C MET A 1 -50.55 -16.88 -7.82
N SER A 2 -50.17 -16.03 -6.87
CA SER A 2 -49.68 -14.67 -7.16
C SER A 2 -48.18 -14.77 -7.41
N LYS A 3 -47.74 -14.58 -8.67
CA LYS A 3 -46.33 -14.37 -8.98
C LYS A 3 -45.90 -13.09 -8.26
N SER A 4 -45.02 -13.21 -7.26
CA SER A 4 -44.53 -12.06 -6.50
C SER A 4 -43.74 -11.14 -7.42
N THR A 5 -44.13 -9.88 -7.46
CA THR A 5 -43.45 -8.77 -8.15
C THR A 5 -42.14 -8.36 -7.46
N ASP A 6 -41.73 -9.07 -6.41
CA ASP A 6 -40.59 -8.73 -5.55
C ASP A 6 -39.23 -9.14 -6.15
N SER A 7 -39.19 -10.03 -7.15
CA SER A 7 -37.93 -10.55 -7.71
C SER A 7 -37.19 -9.58 -8.64
N SER A 8 -37.82 -8.46 -9.05
CA SER A 8 -37.21 -7.45 -9.93
C SER A 8 -36.67 -6.23 -9.19
N LEU A 9 -36.88 -6.13 -7.87
CA LEU A 9 -36.42 -4.99 -7.09
C LEU A 9 -34.93 -5.11 -6.75
N PRO A 10 -34.18 -3.99 -6.73
CA PRO A 10 -32.78 -4.01 -6.34
C PRO A 10 -32.61 -4.41 -4.87
N ARG A 11 -31.51 -5.11 -4.57
CA ARG A 11 -31.09 -5.44 -3.20
C ARG A 11 -30.50 -4.22 -2.50
N LEU A 12 -30.69 -4.13 -1.19
CA LEU A 12 -30.11 -3.08 -0.35
C LEU A 12 -28.67 -3.43 0.05
N PHE A 13 -27.77 -2.46 -0.04
CA PHE A 13 -26.39 -2.62 0.45
C PHE A 13 -26.28 -2.10 1.87
N ASP A 14 -25.62 -2.85 2.75
CA ASP A 14 -25.44 -2.53 4.17
C ASP A 14 -24.34 -1.48 4.44
N SER A 15 -23.48 -1.20 3.46
CA SER A 15 -22.28 -0.40 3.66
C SER A 15 -22.57 1.09 3.77
N ILE A 16 -21.95 1.72 4.76
CA ILE A 16 -21.94 3.18 4.93
C ILE A 16 -20.77 3.74 4.12
N ILE A 17 -21.04 4.74 3.29
CA ILE A 17 -20.03 5.39 2.44
C ILE A 17 -19.98 6.87 2.78
N SER A 18 -18.79 7.37 3.10
CA SER A 18 -18.55 8.80 3.29
C SER A 18 -17.97 9.41 2.02
N ILE A 19 -18.54 10.50 1.53
CA ILE A 19 -17.97 11.28 0.42
C ILE A 19 -17.55 12.65 0.96
N ILE A 20 -16.29 12.99 0.74
CA ILE A 20 -15.70 14.28 1.08
C ILE A 20 -15.41 15.00 -0.25
N PRO A 21 -16.08 16.12 -0.54
CA PRO A 21 -15.83 16.81 -1.79
C PRO A 21 -14.47 17.51 -1.78
N VAL A 22 -13.83 17.48 -2.93
CA VAL A 22 -12.57 18.18 -3.20
C VAL A 22 -12.76 19.19 -4.32
N GLU A 23 -11.91 20.20 -4.37
CA GLU A 23 -11.91 21.14 -5.48
C GLU A 23 -11.48 20.45 -6.78
N ASP A 24 -12.03 20.91 -7.91
CA ASP A 24 -11.55 20.53 -9.24
C ASP A 24 -10.16 21.16 -9.46
N ALA A 25 -9.15 20.57 -8.85
CA ALA A 25 -7.80 21.11 -8.87
C ALA A 25 -7.04 20.67 -10.11
N ASP A 26 -6.27 21.62 -10.64
CA ASP A 26 -5.22 21.34 -11.60
C ASP A 26 -4.16 20.43 -10.94
N PRO A 27 -3.81 19.26 -11.51
CA PRO A 27 -2.76 18.38 -10.98
C PRO A 27 -1.42 19.09 -10.75
N TYR A 28 -1.14 20.19 -11.47
CA TYR A 28 0.05 21.01 -11.28
C TYR A 28 -0.01 21.96 -10.06
N LYS A 29 -1.15 22.03 -9.36
CA LYS A 29 -1.37 22.85 -8.16
C LYS A 29 -1.33 22.06 -6.84
N ALA A 30 -0.89 20.80 -6.89
CA ALA A 30 -0.73 19.95 -5.71
C ALA A 30 0.22 20.57 -4.67
N SER A 31 0.19 20.03 -3.46
CA SER A 31 1.06 20.47 -2.37
C SER A 31 2.54 20.27 -2.71
N ILE A 32 3.39 21.18 -2.24
CA ILE A 32 4.74 21.37 -2.81
C ILE A 32 5.70 20.25 -2.36
N LEU A 33 5.48 19.64 -1.20
CA LEU A 33 6.43 18.73 -0.57
C LEU A 33 6.06 17.26 -0.84
N GLN A 34 4.78 16.89 -0.90
CA GLN A 34 4.32 15.51 -1.16
C GLN A 34 3.33 15.36 -2.32
N GLY A 35 2.71 16.43 -2.82
CA GLY A 35 1.77 16.37 -3.94
C GLY A 35 0.36 15.89 -3.60
N PHE A 36 -0.20 16.41 -2.50
CA PHE A 36 -1.60 16.24 -2.12
C PHE A 36 -2.49 17.30 -2.76
N GLU A 37 -3.78 16.98 -2.91
CA GLU A 37 -4.78 17.98 -3.23
C GLU A 37 -4.94 18.98 -2.06
N ARG A 38 -4.84 20.27 -2.34
CA ARG A 38 -4.90 21.37 -1.37
C ARG A 38 -6.21 21.41 -0.60
N SER A 39 -7.34 21.15 -1.23
CA SER A 39 -8.64 21.14 -0.54
C SER A 39 -8.72 20.05 0.52
N LEU A 40 -8.09 18.88 0.29
CA LEU A 40 -8.01 17.81 1.30
C LEU A 40 -7.11 18.16 2.48
N LEU A 41 -6.04 18.95 2.28
CA LEU A 41 -5.20 19.39 3.39
C LEU A 41 -6.02 20.16 4.45
N LYS A 42 -6.89 21.07 3.99
CA LYS A 42 -7.79 21.85 4.85
C LYS A 42 -8.87 20.98 5.51
N ASN A 43 -9.35 19.97 4.80
CA ASN A 43 -10.45 19.10 5.21
C ASN A 43 -10.01 17.77 5.85
N SER A 44 -8.72 17.59 6.16
CA SER A 44 -8.18 16.34 6.73
C SER A 44 -8.87 15.89 8.02
N TRP A 45 -9.40 16.81 8.82
CA TRP A 45 -10.17 16.51 10.03
C TRP A 45 -11.50 15.78 9.75
N LEU A 46 -12.06 15.90 8.53
CA LEU A 46 -13.24 15.12 8.13
C LEU A 46 -12.94 13.63 8.07
N ILE A 47 -11.70 13.25 7.75
CA ILE A 47 -11.26 11.85 7.74
C ILE A 47 -11.25 11.30 9.17
N GLN A 48 -10.83 12.10 10.16
CA GLN A 48 -10.91 11.75 11.59
C GLN A 48 -12.36 11.46 12.00
N LEU A 49 -13.29 12.32 11.59
CA LEU A 49 -14.71 12.13 11.88
C LEU A 49 -15.21 10.80 11.32
N VAL A 50 -14.85 10.46 10.09
CA VAL A 50 -15.27 9.21 9.44
C VAL A 50 -14.72 7.97 10.18
N ASN A 51 -13.54 8.06 10.80
CA ASN A 51 -12.98 6.95 11.58
C ASN A 51 -13.79 6.59 12.83
N ALA A 52 -14.58 7.53 13.35
CA ALA A 52 -15.45 7.30 14.49
C ALA A 52 -16.82 6.68 14.11
N LEU A 53 -17.11 6.54 12.80
CA LEU A 53 -18.40 6.06 12.31
C LEU A 53 -18.38 4.55 12.01
N PRO A 54 -19.53 3.86 12.16
CA PRO A 54 -19.65 2.50 11.66
C PRO A 54 -19.49 2.44 10.14
N SER A 55 -18.93 1.35 9.65
CA SER A 55 -18.69 1.08 8.23
C SER A 55 -19.85 0.34 7.56
N THR A 56 -20.75 -0.24 8.34
CA THR A 56 -22.01 -0.83 7.87
C THR A 56 -23.14 -0.50 8.84
N ILE A 57 -24.39 -0.51 8.35
CA ILE A 57 -25.56 -0.32 9.21
C ILE A 57 -25.77 -1.43 10.22
N SER A 58 -25.11 -2.57 10.05
CA SER A 58 -25.22 -3.71 10.96
C SER A 58 -24.08 -3.74 11.98
N GLU A 59 -23.04 -2.92 11.83
CA GLU A 59 -21.82 -3.03 12.63
C GLU A 59 -22.04 -2.85 14.13
N LEU A 60 -22.98 -1.98 14.50
CA LEU A 60 -23.32 -1.66 15.89
C LEU A 60 -24.53 -2.44 16.40
N ALA A 61 -25.06 -3.38 15.62
CA ALA A 61 -26.16 -4.22 16.04
C ALA A 61 -25.68 -5.21 17.13
N PRO A 62 -26.47 -5.48 18.19
CA PRO A 62 -26.02 -6.28 19.34
C PRO A 62 -25.67 -7.73 18.96
N ASP A 63 -26.40 -8.30 18.00
CA ASP A 63 -26.20 -9.64 17.46
C ASP A 63 -24.90 -9.79 16.64
N LEU A 64 -24.27 -8.68 16.24
CA LEU A 64 -23.02 -8.66 15.48
C LEU A 64 -21.81 -8.16 16.27
N GLN A 65 -21.97 -7.83 17.56
CA GLN A 65 -20.87 -7.31 18.39
C GLN A 65 -19.68 -8.28 18.49
N GLU A 66 -19.93 -9.59 18.60
CA GLU A 66 -18.88 -10.60 18.69
C GLU A 66 -18.06 -10.75 17.40
N VAL A 67 -18.67 -10.46 16.25
CA VAL A 67 -18.03 -10.59 14.93
C VAL A 67 -17.53 -9.26 14.36
N ARG A 68 -17.88 -8.13 14.98
CA ARG A 68 -17.48 -6.77 14.56
C ARG A 68 -15.98 -6.62 14.31
N LEU A 69 -15.17 -6.87 15.35
CA LEU A 69 -13.71 -6.73 15.25
C LEU A 69 -13.06 -7.82 14.38
N PRO A 70 -13.46 -9.11 14.46
CA PRO A 70 -13.03 -10.11 13.50
C PRO A 70 -13.24 -9.74 12.03
N ARG A 71 -14.40 -9.17 11.68
CA ARG A 71 -14.70 -8.70 10.31
C ARG A 71 -13.71 -7.61 9.87
N ARG A 72 -13.40 -6.63 10.74
CA ARG A 72 -12.37 -5.62 10.47
C ARG A 72 -10.97 -6.22 10.31
N ILE A 73 -10.57 -7.10 11.21
CA ILE A 73 -9.28 -7.83 11.16
C ILE A 73 -9.11 -8.62 9.87
N SER A 74 -10.21 -9.08 9.26
CA SER A 74 -10.24 -9.77 7.97
C SER A 74 -10.43 -8.87 6.74
N GLY A 75 -10.49 -7.55 6.93
CA GLY A 75 -10.72 -6.56 5.87
C GLY A 75 -12.14 -6.55 5.28
N GLN A 76 -13.11 -7.22 5.90
CA GLN A 76 -14.49 -7.32 5.41
C GLN A 76 -15.36 -6.10 5.74
N CYS A 77 -15.00 -5.35 6.77
CA CYS A 77 -15.78 -4.18 7.22
C CYS A 77 -14.90 -2.92 7.29
N PRO A 78 -14.26 -2.51 6.18
CA PRO A 78 -13.32 -1.40 6.19
C PRO A 78 -14.07 -0.05 6.18
N ILE A 79 -13.43 1.00 6.69
CA ILE A 79 -13.99 2.36 6.73
C ILE A 79 -13.92 2.95 5.32
N LYS A 80 -15.09 3.19 4.70
CA LYS A 80 -15.17 3.64 3.32
C LYS A 80 -15.34 5.15 3.24
N TRP A 81 -14.32 5.83 2.72
CA TRP A 81 -14.41 7.22 2.33
C TRP A 81 -13.80 7.47 0.97
N TYR A 82 -14.31 8.48 0.27
CA TYR A 82 -13.82 8.88 -1.04
C TYR A 82 -13.75 10.40 -1.16
N ALA A 83 -12.62 10.89 -1.64
CA ALA A 83 -12.49 12.25 -2.15
C ALA A 83 -13.11 12.33 -3.54
N GLN A 84 -14.08 13.21 -3.76
CA GLN A 84 -14.73 13.36 -5.07
C GLN A 84 -14.82 14.83 -5.47
N SER A 85 -14.40 15.15 -6.69
CA SER A 85 -14.47 16.52 -7.17
C SER A 85 -15.90 16.89 -7.56
N HIS A 86 -16.23 18.19 -7.55
CA HIS A 86 -17.56 18.63 -8.01
C HIS A 86 -17.83 18.19 -9.46
N LYS A 87 -16.86 18.30 -10.37
CA LYS A 87 -17.01 17.78 -11.73
C LYS A 87 -17.29 16.28 -11.79
N ALA A 88 -16.60 15.48 -10.95
CA ALA A 88 -16.79 14.03 -10.90
C ALA A 88 -18.18 13.63 -10.37
N LEU A 89 -18.70 14.37 -9.38
CA LEU A 89 -20.07 14.15 -8.88
C LEU A 89 -21.10 14.58 -9.92
N SER A 90 -20.94 15.77 -10.50
CA SER A 90 -21.88 16.35 -11.46
C SER A 90 -21.88 15.65 -12.83
N SER A 91 -20.86 14.84 -13.16
CA SER A 91 -20.87 14.00 -14.36
C SER A 91 -21.69 12.71 -14.19
N MET A 92 -22.08 12.35 -12.96
CA MET A 92 -22.94 11.19 -12.70
C MET A 92 -24.40 11.57 -12.95
N ILE A 93 -24.88 11.32 -14.17
CA ILE A 93 -26.28 11.61 -14.60
C ILE A 93 -27.29 10.93 -13.66
N THR A 94 -26.97 9.74 -13.16
CA THR A 94 -27.74 9.04 -12.13
C THR A 94 -26.76 8.64 -11.02
N PRO A 95 -26.90 9.21 -9.81
CA PRO A 95 -26.06 8.82 -8.69
C PRO A 95 -26.16 7.32 -8.41
N ILE A 96 -25.06 6.72 -7.95
CA ILE A 96 -25.02 5.30 -7.61
C ILE A 96 -26.05 5.03 -6.50
N PHE A 97 -26.86 4.00 -6.64
CA PHE A 97 -27.82 3.58 -5.61
C PHE A 97 -27.09 3.13 -4.32
N ARG A 98 -26.83 4.09 -3.42
CA ARG A 98 -26.16 3.94 -2.12
C ARG A 98 -26.93 4.73 -1.07
N PRO A 99 -27.98 4.14 -0.47
CA PRO A 99 -28.85 4.88 0.45
C PRO A 99 -28.17 5.29 1.75
N PHE A 100 -27.22 4.51 2.25
CA PHE A 100 -26.46 4.84 3.46
C PHE A 100 -25.18 5.63 3.10
N LEU A 101 -25.38 6.80 2.51
CA LEU A 101 -24.31 7.70 2.09
C LEU A 101 -24.30 8.93 2.99
N LEU A 102 -23.11 9.27 3.51
CA LEU A 102 -22.86 10.48 4.26
C LEU A 102 -22.01 11.44 3.42
N PHE A 103 -22.61 12.52 2.96
CA PHE A 103 -21.92 13.56 2.19
C PHE A 103 -21.43 14.66 3.14
N ILE A 104 -20.11 14.81 3.30
CA ILE A 104 -19.52 15.67 4.32
C ILE A 104 -18.79 16.84 3.67
N LEU A 105 -19.37 18.02 3.74
CA LEU A 105 -18.74 19.25 3.26
C LEU A 105 -17.71 19.74 4.27
N GLY A 106 -16.65 20.40 3.79
CA GLY A 106 -15.76 21.22 4.61
C GLY A 106 -16.39 22.56 4.97
N GLN A 107 -15.87 23.22 6.01
CA GLN A 107 -16.45 24.46 6.55
C GLN A 107 -16.53 25.62 5.54
N GLU A 108 -15.62 25.64 4.56
CA GLU A 108 -15.55 26.66 3.51
C GLU A 108 -16.37 26.30 2.26
N GLN A 109 -16.97 25.11 2.20
CA GLN A 109 -17.67 24.64 1.01
C GLN A 109 -19.15 25.02 1.02
N ASP A 110 -19.63 25.53 -0.11
CA ASP A 110 -21.04 25.91 -0.31
C ASP A 110 -21.85 24.72 -0.82
N ILE A 111 -22.82 24.27 -0.02
CA ILE A 111 -23.72 23.16 -0.36
C ILE A 111 -24.50 23.41 -1.67
N ARG A 112 -24.80 24.67 -2.02
CA ARG A 112 -25.56 25.02 -3.22
C ARG A 112 -24.89 24.55 -4.50
N LYS A 113 -23.55 24.40 -4.50
CA LYS A 113 -22.80 23.85 -5.64
C LYS A 113 -23.13 22.38 -5.92
N TYR A 114 -23.55 21.64 -4.90
CA TYR A 114 -23.83 20.20 -4.99
C TYR A 114 -25.32 19.89 -4.99
N GLN A 115 -26.19 20.91 -4.89
CA GLN A 115 -27.62 20.73 -4.69
C GLN A 115 -28.26 19.91 -5.81
N SER A 116 -27.89 20.14 -7.08
CA SER A 116 -28.40 19.37 -8.21
C SER A 116 -28.06 17.88 -8.12
N TRP A 117 -26.86 17.53 -7.66
CA TRP A 117 -26.42 16.15 -7.47
C TRP A 117 -27.09 15.52 -6.24
N ILE A 118 -27.26 16.28 -5.16
CA ILE A 118 -27.98 15.86 -3.96
C ILE A 118 -29.44 15.54 -4.32
N ASP A 119 -30.13 16.45 -5.00
CA ASP A 119 -31.55 16.33 -5.39
C ASP A 119 -31.80 15.25 -6.46
N ALA A 120 -30.77 14.85 -7.21
CA ALA A 120 -30.86 13.77 -8.18
C ALA A 120 -31.00 12.38 -7.54
N HIS A 121 -30.82 12.24 -6.23
CA HIS A 121 -30.99 10.96 -5.54
C HIS A 121 -32.49 10.63 -5.34
N PRO A 122 -32.91 9.37 -5.54
CA PRO A 122 -34.32 8.96 -5.38
C PRO A 122 -34.77 8.81 -3.91
N PHE A 123 -33.90 9.17 -2.96
CA PHE A 123 -34.05 9.11 -1.50
C PHE A 123 -33.32 10.32 -0.88
N PRO A 124 -33.72 10.78 0.32
CA PRO A 124 -33.06 11.90 0.96
C PRO A 124 -31.63 11.53 1.35
N LEU A 125 -30.65 12.28 0.86
CA LEU A 125 -29.24 12.08 1.19
C LEU A 125 -28.93 12.63 2.59
N THR A 126 -28.09 11.94 3.35
CA THR A 126 -27.56 12.50 4.61
C THR A 126 -26.38 13.42 4.30
N VAL A 127 -26.57 14.72 4.54
CA VAL A 127 -25.55 15.76 4.28
C VAL A 127 -25.12 16.41 5.58
N LEU A 128 -23.81 16.41 5.84
CA LEU A 128 -23.18 17.13 6.93
C LEU A 128 -22.49 18.37 6.37
N ALA A 129 -22.96 19.55 6.75
CA ALA A 129 -22.44 20.82 6.27
C ALA A 129 -22.49 21.87 7.39
N LYS A 130 -21.75 22.98 7.24
CA LYS A 130 -21.84 24.09 8.17
C LYS A 130 -23.27 24.65 8.22
N ASP A 131 -23.85 24.88 7.05
CA ASP A 131 -25.18 25.46 6.85
C ASP A 131 -25.91 24.69 5.74
N GLY A 132 -27.24 24.54 5.87
CA GLY A 132 -28.11 23.97 4.82
C GLY A 132 -28.05 22.45 4.62
N GLY A 133 -27.19 21.73 5.36
CA GLY A 133 -27.15 20.27 5.34
C GLY A 133 -28.32 19.63 6.11
N THR A 134 -28.40 18.29 6.07
CA THR A 134 -29.27 17.51 6.99
C THR A 134 -28.90 17.76 8.44
N PHE A 135 -27.60 17.92 8.71
CA PHE A 135 -27.04 18.24 10.02
C PHE A 135 -25.98 19.33 9.91
N THR A 136 -25.90 20.16 10.96
CA THR A 136 -24.70 20.96 11.24
C THR A 136 -23.64 20.10 11.95
N TYR A 137 -22.40 20.57 12.02
CA TYR A 137 -21.37 19.86 12.79
C TYR A 137 -21.66 19.79 14.30
N GLU A 138 -22.43 20.74 14.84
CA GLU A 138 -22.82 20.78 16.25
C GLU A 138 -23.94 19.78 16.54
N ASP A 139 -24.86 19.60 15.59
CA ASP A 139 -25.99 18.66 15.71
C ASP A 139 -25.61 17.21 15.37
N PHE A 140 -24.46 17.00 14.75
CA PHE A 140 -24.06 15.69 14.26
C PHE A 140 -23.64 14.76 15.41
N SER A 141 -24.31 13.62 15.48
CA SER A 141 -24.03 12.54 16.42
C SER A 141 -24.34 11.19 15.78
N LEU A 142 -23.90 10.10 16.41
CA LEU A 142 -24.22 8.75 15.96
C LEU A 142 -25.74 8.49 15.98
N ASP A 143 -26.46 9.02 16.99
CA ASP A 143 -27.92 8.94 17.07
C ASP A 143 -28.60 9.75 15.97
N ALA A 144 -28.09 10.94 15.66
CA ALA A 144 -28.61 11.74 14.55
C ALA A 144 -28.44 10.99 13.21
N LEU A 145 -27.26 10.41 12.96
CA LEU A 145 -26.99 9.59 11.78
C LEU A 145 -27.94 8.38 11.69
N ARG A 146 -28.11 7.64 12.79
CA ARG A 146 -29.06 6.53 12.91
C ARG A 146 -30.47 6.94 12.52
N CYS A 147 -30.96 8.05 13.09
CA CYS A 147 -32.29 8.59 12.81
C CYS A 147 -32.44 9.01 11.34
N SER A 148 -31.40 9.58 10.72
CA SER A 148 -31.40 9.90 9.30
C SER A 148 -31.54 8.63 8.45
N PHE A 149 -30.75 7.59 8.72
CA PHE A 149 -30.80 6.33 7.97
C PHE A 149 -32.14 5.58 8.14
N LEU A 150 -32.78 5.66 9.31
CA LEU A 150 -34.13 5.14 9.49
C LEU A 150 -35.16 5.86 8.60
N LYS A 151 -35.07 7.19 8.46
CA LYS A 151 -35.91 7.96 7.52
C LYS A 151 -35.62 7.59 6.05
N ILE A 152 -34.38 7.25 5.73
CA ILE A 152 -34.04 6.73 4.39
C ILE A 152 -34.75 5.40 4.17
N CYS A 153 -34.76 4.48 5.14
CA CYS A 153 -35.54 3.24 5.04
C CYS A 153 -37.04 3.50 4.80
N ASP A 154 -37.62 4.56 5.37
CA ASP A 154 -39.01 4.98 5.05
C ASP A 154 -39.18 5.35 3.59
N SER A 155 -38.22 6.08 3.02
CA SER A 155 -38.28 6.51 1.62
C SER A 155 -38.02 5.39 0.59
N LEU A 156 -37.49 4.25 1.04
CA LEU A 156 -37.13 3.10 0.20
C LEU A 156 -38.23 2.04 0.12
N ASP A 157 -39.31 2.17 0.91
CA ASP A 157 -40.40 1.21 0.90
C ASP A 157 -41.03 1.10 -0.50
N GLY A 158 -41.20 -0.13 -0.98
CA GLY A 158 -41.64 -0.43 -2.35
C GLY A 158 -40.64 -0.11 -3.48
N LYS A 159 -39.43 0.42 -3.18
CA LYS A 159 -38.37 0.72 -4.19
C LYS A 159 -37.23 -0.31 -4.20
N VAL A 160 -37.07 -1.05 -3.11
CA VAL A 160 -36.10 -2.15 -2.95
C VAL A 160 -36.80 -3.36 -2.34
N HIS A 161 -36.13 -4.51 -2.30
CA HIS A 161 -36.67 -5.72 -1.71
C HIS A 161 -37.11 -5.49 -0.24
N SER A 162 -38.37 -5.77 0.06
CA SER A 162 -39.02 -5.46 1.35
C SER A 162 -38.29 -6.06 2.56
N GLY A 163 -37.81 -7.30 2.41
CA GLY A 163 -37.03 -7.99 3.45
C GLY A 163 -35.73 -7.28 3.80
N ASP A 164 -35.07 -6.63 2.82
CA ASP A 164 -33.79 -5.95 3.06
C ASP A 164 -34.02 -4.65 3.84
N VAL A 165 -35.12 -3.92 3.55
CA VAL A 165 -35.50 -2.73 4.33
C VAL A 165 -35.83 -3.10 5.76
N LEU A 166 -36.58 -4.19 5.96
CA LEU A 166 -36.93 -4.67 7.29
C LEU A 166 -35.69 -5.05 8.11
N GLU A 167 -34.74 -5.74 7.48
CA GLU A 167 -33.46 -6.09 8.10
C GLU A 167 -32.63 -4.85 8.43
N ALA A 168 -32.52 -3.89 7.49
CA ALA A 168 -31.84 -2.63 7.72
C ALA A 168 -32.43 -1.84 8.89
N ARG A 169 -33.77 -1.73 8.96
CA ARG A 169 -34.48 -1.08 10.08
C ARG A 169 -34.20 -1.78 11.40
N LYS A 170 -34.24 -3.12 11.41
CA LYS A 170 -33.93 -3.91 12.60
C LYS A 170 -32.53 -3.55 13.10
N HIS A 171 -31.50 -3.67 12.25
CA HIS A 171 -30.12 -3.34 12.63
C HIS A 171 -29.97 -1.90 13.10
N LEU A 172 -30.50 -0.91 12.36
CA LEU A 172 -30.40 0.50 12.70
C LEU A 172 -31.09 0.81 14.04
N SER A 173 -32.30 0.29 14.26
CA SER A 173 -33.06 0.52 15.51
C SER A 173 -32.36 -0.05 16.75
N GLN A 174 -31.47 -1.02 16.55
CA GLN A 174 -30.75 -1.72 17.60
C GLN A 174 -29.32 -1.21 17.80
N TRP A 175 -28.87 -0.14 17.12
CA TRP A 175 -27.52 0.39 17.33
C TRP A 175 -27.24 0.67 18.81
N VAL A 176 -26.18 0.03 19.31
CA VAL A 176 -25.64 0.25 20.65
C VAL A 176 -24.17 0.63 20.50
N GLU A 177 -23.80 1.79 21.04
CA GLU A 177 -22.38 2.15 21.09
C GLU A 177 -21.65 1.16 22.01
N PRO A 178 -20.52 0.57 21.58
CA PRO A 178 -19.75 -0.33 22.41
C PRO A 178 -19.33 0.34 23.72
N GLN A 179 -19.42 -0.38 24.84
CA GLN A 179 -18.92 0.14 26.11
C GLN A 179 -17.43 0.47 26.01
N GLY A 180 -17.08 1.71 26.40
CA GLY A 180 -15.71 2.18 26.41
C GLY A 180 -14.84 1.39 27.37
N ARG A 181 -13.67 0.96 26.91
CA ARG A 181 -12.62 0.33 27.74
C ARG A 181 -11.43 1.27 27.89
N GLY A 182 -10.78 1.25 29.05
CA GLY A 182 -9.53 1.97 29.26
C GLY A 182 -8.32 1.13 28.86
N LEU A 183 -7.29 1.76 28.29
CA LEU A 183 -6.00 1.10 28.00
C LEU A 183 -5.18 0.81 29.27
N GLY A 184 -5.53 1.41 30.40
CA GLY A 184 -4.73 1.40 31.64
C GLY A 184 -3.55 2.39 31.61
N TYR A 185 -3.40 3.16 30.54
CA TYR A 185 -2.44 4.25 30.40
C TYR A 185 -2.97 5.30 29.42
N LYS A 186 -2.37 6.49 29.44
CA LYS A 186 -2.63 7.57 28.47
C LYS A 186 -1.40 7.85 27.62
N VAL A 187 -1.62 8.39 26.43
CA VAL A 187 -0.59 8.70 25.43
C VAL A 187 -0.64 10.18 25.08
N GLY A 188 0.50 10.79 24.76
CA GLY A 188 0.53 12.16 24.29
C GLY A 188 -0.05 12.25 22.88
N GLY A 189 -0.92 13.22 22.65
CA GLY A 189 -1.48 13.51 21.34
C GLY A 189 -0.37 13.94 20.36
N HIS A 190 -0.03 13.05 19.43
CA HIS A 190 0.98 13.27 18.39
C HIS A 190 0.71 12.41 17.15
N TYR A 191 1.08 12.90 15.96
CA TYR A 191 0.93 12.16 14.70
C TYR A 191 1.77 10.86 14.61
N ALA A 192 2.66 10.63 15.58
CA ALA A 192 3.47 9.41 15.63
C ALA A 192 2.69 8.21 16.20
N THR A 193 1.70 8.46 17.05
CA THR A 193 0.92 7.44 17.76
C THR A 193 -0.53 7.39 17.30
N TYR A 194 -1.02 8.49 16.69
CA TYR A 194 -2.41 8.65 16.28
C TYR A 194 -3.00 7.47 15.47
N PRO A 195 -2.29 6.85 14.49
CA PRO A 195 -2.84 5.70 13.79
C PRO A 195 -3.17 4.50 14.68
N ASN A 196 -2.32 4.22 15.68
CA ASN A 196 -2.60 3.15 16.66
C ASN A 196 -3.76 3.53 17.58
N ILE A 197 -3.83 4.80 17.99
CA ILE A 197 -4.95 5.29 18.81
C ILE A 197 -6.27 5.14 18.07
N SER A 198 -6.33 5.51 16.78
CA SER A 198 -7.54 5.34 15.95
C SER A 198 -7.95 3.86 15.83
N ALA A 199 -6.99 2.95 15.66
CA ALA A 199 -7.26 1.51 15.64
C ALA A 199 -7.83 1.00 16.97
N LEU A 200 -7.28 1.47 18.09
CA LEU A 200 -7.75 1.13 19.45
C LEU A 200 -9.13 1.74 19.71
N GLU A 201 -9.40 2.95 19.26
CA GLU A 201 -10.71 3.60 19.39
C GLU A 201 -11.81 2.81 18.69
N VAL A 202 -11.57 2.33 17.46
CA VAL A 202 -12.52 1.42 16.78
C VAL A 202 -12.71 0.11 17.55
N ALA A 203 -11.65 -0.41 18.19
CA ALA A 203 -11.72 -1.57 19.07
C ALA A 203 -12.43 -1.30 20.42
N GLY A 204 -12.93 -0.08 20.65
CA GLY A 204 -13.71 0.29 21.83
C GLY A 204 -12.88 0.90 22.97
N PHE A 205 -11.60 1.21 22.75
CA PHE A 205 -10.82 1.95 23.74
C PHE A 205 -11.21 3.44 23.70
N ARG A 206 -11.26 4.10 24.86
CA ARG A 206 -11.68 5.51 25.01
C ARG A 206 -10.77 6.23 26.00
N ASP A 207 -10.75 7.57 25.92
CA ASP A 207 -9.94 8.44 26.80
C ASP A 207 -8.44 8.08 26.82
N ASN A 208 -7.91 7.77 25.64
CA ASN A 208 -6.54 7.28 25.47
C ASN A 208 -5.48 8.39 25.53
N LEU A 209 -5.89 9.67 25.51
CA LEU A 209 -4.98 10.82 25.40
C LEU A 209 -4.95 11.62 26.71
N TYR A 210 -3.76 12.06 27.14
CA TYR A 210 -3.62 12.99 28.27
C TYR A 210 -3.51 14.47 27.84
N GLY A 211 -3.63 14.75 26.54
CA GLY A 211 -3.45 16.09 25.97
C GLY A 211 -2.43 16.09 24.85
N ARG A 212 -1.72 17.21 24.65
CA ARG A 212 -0.64 17.31 23.65
C ARG A 212 0.59 16.55 24.13
N PHE A 213 1.37 16.01 23.20
CA PHE A 213 2.67 15.43 23.54
C PHE A 213 3.67 16.51 23.98
N GLU A 214 4.21 16.38 25.19
CA GLU A 214 5.02 17.45 25.83
C GLU A 214 6.54 17.21 25.73
N LYS A 215 6.99 15.97 25.47
CA LYS A 215 8.41 15.58 25.49
C LYS A 215 9.14 15.81 24.15
N ILE A 216 8.83 16.91 23.46
CA ILE A 216 9.25 17.15 22.06
C ILE A 216 10.78 17.34 21.90
N ASN A 217 11.47 17.83 22.94
CA ASN A 217 12.91 18.19 22.91
C ASN A 217 13.82 17.17 23.60
N GLN A 218 13.33 15.96 23.88
CA GLN A 218 14.06 14.92 24.62
C GLN A 218 14.62 13.81 23.70
N GLY A 219 14.84 14.15 22.41
CA GLY A 219 15.32 13.21 21.40
C GLY A 219 14.25 12.21 20.95
N LEU A 220 14.69 11.04 20.47
CA LEU A 220 13.81 10.01 19.91
C LEU A 220 13.10 9.16 20.96
N ALA A 221 13.75 8.91 22.10
CA ALA A 221 13.33 7.88 23.05
C ALA A 221 11.87 8.04 23.53
N PRO A 222 11.37 9.24 23.86
CA PRO A 222 9.97 9.39 24.30
C PRO A 222 8.95 9.04 23.21
N TYR A 223 9.25 9.35 21.94
CA TYR A 223 8.40 8.95 20.82
C TYR A 223 8.42 7.44 20.61
N VAL A 224 9.61 6.85 20.66
CA VAL A 224 9.80 5.40 20.52
C VAL A 224 9.03 4.66 21.60
N GLU A 225 9.12 5.11 22.85
CA GLU A 225 8.39 4.53 23.99
C GLU A 225 6.87 4.52 23.75
N GLU A 226 6.27 5.62 23.32
CA GLU A 226 4.83 5.68 23.05
C GLU A 226 4.42 4.87 21.81
N ILE A 227 5.24 4.86 20.75
CA ILE A 227 5.00 4.02 19.58
C ILE A 227 5.04 2.54 19.98
N VAL A 228 6.03 2.10 20.76
CA VAL A 228 6.15 0.72 21.25
C VAL A 228 4.93 0.34 22.09
N LYS A 229 4.54 1.18 23.06
CA LYS A 229 3.37 0.92 23.91
C LYS A 229 2.09 0.75 23.10
N THR A 230 1.80 1.70 22.21
CA THR A 230 0.58 1.67 21.40
C THR A 230 0.58 0.54 20.36
N THR A 231 1.72 0.26 19.74
CA THR A 231 1.90 -0.87 18.79
C THR A 231 1.63 -2.19 19.50
N LYS A 232 2.20 -2.38 20.71
CA LYS A 232 1.98 -3.55 21.53
C LYS A 232 0.49 -3.73 21.86
N SER A 233 -0.21 -2.66 22.26
CA SER A 233 -1.64 -2.74 22.57
C SER A 233 -2.49 -3.13 21.36
N VAL A 234 -2.21 -2.62 20.17
CA VAL A 234 -2.94 -3.02 18.95
C VAL A 234 -2.70 -4.49 18.62
N ILE A 235 -1.45 -4.96 18.67
CA ILE A 235 -1.10 -6.36 18.42
C ILE A 235 -1.73 -7.28 19.46
N GLN A 236 -1.70 -6.91 20.74
CA GLN A 236 -2.34 -7.66 21.81
C GLN A 236 -3.84 -7.78 21.60
N GLU A 237 -4.53 -6.69 21.29
CA GLU A 237 -5.98 -6.72 21.01
C GLU A 237 -6.28 -7.63 19.81
N ARG A 238 -5.50 -7.52 18.73
CA ARG A 238 -5.63 -8.37 17.54
C ARG A 238 -5.43 -9.85 17.88
N ASN A 239 -4.45 -10.17 18.72
CA ASN A 239 -4.16 -11.54 19.15
C ASN A 239 -5.26 -12.09 20.07
N CYS A 240 -5.80 -11.28 20.99
CA CYS A 240 -6.92 -11.65 21.85
C CYS A 240 -8.19 -12.01 21.04
N ILE A 241 -8.44 -11.31 19.93
CA ILE A 241 -9.58 -11.59 19.05
C ILE A 241 -9.41 -12.91 18.28
N GLY A 242 -8.16 -13.24 17.94
CA GLY A 242 -7.76 -14.52 17.33
C GLY A 242 -8.09 -14.67 15.85
N GLU A 243 -7.85 -15.87 15.32
CA GLU A 243 -8.37 -16.29 14.00
C GLU A 243 -9.80 -16.80 14.15
N ARG A 244 -10.65 -16.55 13.16
CA ARG A 244 -12.00 -17.11 13.03
C ARG A 244 -12.09 -17.96 11.79
N LEU A 245 -13.10 -18.85 11.72
CA LEU A 245 -13.33 -19.70 10.53
C LEU A 245 -13.48 -18.88 9.25
N ALA A 246 -14.11 -17.69 9.32
CA ALA A 246 -14.20 -16.76 8.20
C ALA A 246 -12.82 -16.36 7.63
N ASN A 247 -11.75 -16.38 8.43
CA ASN A 247 -10.39 -16.08 7.97
C ASN A 247 -9.78 -17.15 7.06
N GLN A 248 -10.43 -18.31 6.89
CA GLN A 248 -10.07 -19.26 5.83
C GLN A 248 -10.43 -18.73 4.44
N TYR A 249 -11.48 -17.92 4.35
CA TYR A 249 -11.94 -17.30 3.10
C TYR A 249 -11.47 -15.86 2.95
N PHE A 250 -11.43 -15.11 4.06
CA PHE A 250 -11.03 -13.71 4.10
C PHE A 250 -9.73 -13.61 4.89
N ARG A 251 -8.63 -13.82 4.17
CA ARG A 251 -7.30 -13.79 4.76
C ARG A 251 -7.04 -12.42 5.39
N LYS A 252 -6.34 -12.45 6.52
CA LYS A 252 -5.97 -11.24 7.27
C LYS A 252 -5.00 -10.41 6.42
N PRO A 253 -5.25 -9.10 6.23
CA PRO A 253 -4.23 -8.19 5.72
C PRO A 253 -3.07 -8.06 6.72
N PRO A 254 -1.95 -7.44 6.33
CA PRO A 254 -0.81 -7.16 7.20
C PRO A 254 -1.21 -6.57 8.55
N GLY A 255 -0.84 -7.26 9.62
CA GLY A 255 -1.05 -6.80 10.99
C GLY A 255 -0.12 -5.66 11.40
N LEU A 256 0.94 -5.40 10.62
CA LEU A 256 1.95 -4.38 10.89
C LEU A 256 2.18 -3.47 9.67
N ASN A 257 2.17 -2.17 9.90
CA ASN A 257 2.50 -1.14 8.92
C ASN A 257 3.75 -0.37 9.35
N LEU A 258 4.72 -0.20 8.45
CA LEU A 258 5.89 0.64 8.65
C LEU A 258 5.69 1.95 7.89
N PHE A 259 5.50 3.07 8.60
CA PHE A 259 5.08 4.33 7.98
C PHE A 259 6.12 5.44 8.08
N THR A 260 6.50 5.98 6.92
CA THR A 260 7.31 7.21 6.77
C THR A 260 6.78 8.14 5.68
N PRO A 261 6.21 9.31 6.04
CA PRO A 261 6.07 10.45 5.14
C PRO A 261 7.42 10.86 4.57
N ALA A 262 7.43 11.17 3.29
CA ALA A 262 8.61 11.64 2.57
C ALA A 262 8.40 13.07 2.09
N ILE A 263 9.40 13.61 1.41
CA ILE A 263 9.34 14.86 0.66
C ILE A 263 9.86 14.53 -0.74
N TYR A 264 9.31 15.16 -1.78
CA TYR A 264 9.79 15.01 -3.14
C TYR A 264 11.31 15.22 -3.24
N PRO A 265 12.05 14.29 -3.88
CA PRO A 265 13.50 14.41 -4.00
C PRO A 265 13.96 15.73 -4.65
N HIS A 266 13.19 16.23 -5.61
CA HIS A 266 13.48 17.44 -6.39
C HIS A 266 12.97 18.73 -5.75
N PHE A 267 12.35 18.70 -4.55
CA PHE A 267 11.90 19.90 -3.84
C PHE A 267 13.01 20.96 -3.66
N ARG A 268 14.27 20.50 -3.62
CA ARG A 268 15.47 21.34 -3.50
C ARG A 268 15.87 22.06 -4.78
N GLU A 269 15.45 21.51 -5.91
CA GLU A 269 15.77 22.01 -7.25
C GLU A 269 14.73 23.05 -7.70
N LEU A 270 13.73 23.34 -6.86
CA LEU A 270 12.75 24.39 -7.13
C LEU A 270 13.46 25.73 -7.38
N PRO A 271 13.26 26.36 -8.55
CA PRO A 271 13.98 27.57 -8.91
C PRO A 271 13.47 28.77 -8.10
N ILE A 272 14.13 29.08 -6.97
CA ILE A 272 13.81 30.25 -6.13
C ILE A 272 14.58 31.50 -6.58
N ALA A 273 15.62 31.34 -7.39
CA ALA A 273 16.50 32.44 -7.82
C ALA A 273 15.70 33.59 -8.46
N ASN A 274 14.72 33.25 -9.30
CA ASN A 274 13.88 34.20 -10.04
C ASN A 274 12.54 34.51 -9.34
N ALA A 275 12.26 33.92 -8.17
CA ALA A 275 11.03 34.22 -7.44
C ALA A 275 11.07 35.66 -6.88
N PRO A 276 9.92 36.38 -6.88
CA PRO A 276 9.80 37.76 -6.38
C PRO A 276 9.79 37.80 -4.84
N LEU A 277 10.76 37.14 -4.21
CA LEU A 277 10.94 37.05 -2.77
C LEU A 277 12.05 37.99 -2.31
N SER A 278 11.88 38.59 -1.13
CA SER A 278 12.94 39.39 -0.51
C SER A 278 14.19 38.55 -0.24
N LYS A 279 15.36 39.19 -0.11
CA LYS A 279 16.61 38.49 0.25
C LYS A 279 16.49 37.73 1.57
N ASN A 280 15.71 38.27 2.52
CA ASN A 280 15.47 37.63 3.80
C ASN A 280 14.57 36.38 3.66
N ASP A 281 13.53 36.44 2.83
CA ASP A 281 12.65 35.29 2.59
C ASP A 281 13.37 34.18 1.84
N LYS A 282 14.20 34.52 0.85
CA LYS A 282 15.10 33.55 0.20
C LYS A 282 16.03 32.87 1.21
N LYS A 283 16.55 33.61 2.20
CA LYS A 283 17.38 33.03 3.28
C LYS A 283 16.56 32.09 4.17
N ARG A 284 15.38 32.51 4.63
CA ARG A 284 14.47 31.66 5.43
C ARG A 284 14.10 30.38 4.68
N PHE A 285 13.81 30.48 3.38
CA PHE A 285 13.48 29.33 2.53
C PHE A 285 14.63 28.31 2.48
N HIS A 286 15.87 28.75 2.22
CA HIS A 286 17.03 27.86 2.18
C HIS A 286 17.31 27.20 3.53
N GLU A 287 17.21 27.95 4.63
CA GLU A 287 17.35 27.40 5.98
C GLU A 287 16.27 26.34 6.27
N MET A 288 15.03 26.57 5.83
CA MET A 288 13.96 25.58 5.95
C MET A 288 14.23 24.30 5.13
N CYS A 289 14.70 24.44 3.90
CA CYS A 289 15.08 23.28 3.07
C CYS A 289 16.21 22.46 3.70
N ARG A 290 17.18 23.14 4.34
CA ARG A 290 18.25 22.49 5.10
C ARG A 290 17.71 21.77 6.32
N ALA A 291 16.81 22.40 7.08
CA ALA A 291 16.18 21.81 8.27
C ALA A 291 15.42 20.52 7.92
N PHE A 292 14.59 20.53 6.86
CA PHE A 292 13.86 19.33 6.41
C PHE A 292 14.78 18.15 6.08
N TYR A 293 15.93 18.42 5.46
CA TYR A 293 16.87 17.36 5.12
C TYR A 293 17.71 16.86 6.29
N ARG A 294 18.04 17.75 7.22
CA ARG A 294 18.82 17.38 8.40
C ARG A 294 17.98 16.61 9.41
N GLN A 295 16.66 16.79 9.39
CA GLN A 295 15.73 16.12 10.31
C GLN A 295 15.97 14.61 10.36
N ARG A 296 16.30 14.10 11.54
CA ARG A 296 16.49 12.66 11.80
C ARG A 296 15.30 12.07 12.55
N GLY A 297 14.73 12.81 13.49
CA GLY A 297 13.63 12.33 14.32
C GLY A 297 12.26 12.84 13.93
N TYR A 298 11.35 12.78 14.91
CA TYR A 298 9.95 13.18 14.78
C TYR A 298 9.76 14.70 14.93
N ALA A 299 10.68 15.37 15.61
CA ALA A 299 10.74 16.83 15.76
C ALA A 299 11.96 17.43 15.05
N PHE A 300 11.98 18.76 14.92
CA PHE A 300 13.15 19.49 14.44
C PHE A 300 14.11 19.79 15.60
N GLU A 301 15.39 19.48 15.41
CA GLU A 301 16.46 19.92 16.29
C GLU A 301 16.87 21.35 15.86
N ILE A 302 16.75 22.31 16.78
CA ILE A 302 17.12 23.72 16.54
C ILE A 302 18.58 23.92 16.96
N GLU A 303 19.46 24.06 15.98
CA GLU A 303 20.91 24.20 16.18
C GLU A 303 21.39 25.66 16.12
N SER A 304 20.57 26.59 15.63
CA SER A 304 20.98 27.99 15.42
C SER A 304 19.83 29.00 15.54
N ALA A 305 20.16 30.26 15.83
CA ALA A 305 19.18 31.35 15.88
C ALA A 305 18.50 31.60 14.51
N SER A 306 19.21 31.40 13.40
CA SER A 306 18.61 31.50 12.06
C SER A 306 17.59 30.40 11.79
N GLN A 307 17.87 29.19 12.26
CA GLN A 307 16.93 28.07 12.16
C GLN A 307 15.73 28.27 13.09
N ALA A 308 15.95 28.74 14.32
CA ALA A 308 14.88 29.13 15.25
C ALA A 308 13.95 30.18 14.62
N LYS A 309 14.52 31.22 14.00
CA LYS A 309 13.76 32.24 13.29
C LYS A 309 13.00 31.69 12.08
N ALA A 310 13.56 30.73 11.35
CA ALA A 310 12.88 30.12 10.20
C ALA A 310 11.72 29.20 10.62
N ILE A 311 11.94 28.36 11.64
CA ILE A 311 10.99 27.35 12.11
C ILE A 311 9.89 27.97 12.99
N LEU A 312 10.26 28.82 13.95
CA LEU A 312 9.36 29.37 14.96
C LEU A 312 8.91 30.80 14.66
N GLY A 313 9.62 31.52 13.79
CA GLY A 313 9.27 32.91 13.46
C GLY A 313 9.50 33.94 14.55
N ILE A 314 10.20 33.59 15.63
CA ILE A 314 10.31 34.47 16.81
C ILE A 314 11.16 35.70 16.46
N ALA A 315 10.52 36.87 16.39
CA ALA A 315 11.15 38.17 16.53
C ALA A 315 10.99 38.66 17.98
N PRO A 316 11.89 39.50 18.52
CA PRO A 316 11.65 40.15 19.81
C PRO A 316 10.31 40.92 19.73
N ASN A 317 9.37 40.63 20.62
CA ASN A 317 8.05 41.28 20.76
C ASN A 317 6.95 40.95 19.72
N GLN A 318 7.08 39.88 18.92
CA GLN A 318 5.99 39.37 18.07
C GLN A 318 5.73 37.89 18.35
N GLY A 319 4.47 37.46 18.22
CA GLY A 319 4.09 36.05 18.32
C GLY A 319 4.79 35.18 17.25
N PRO A 320 4.68 33.84 17.33
CA PRO A 320 5.33 32.95 16.38
C PRO A 320 4.80 33.15 14.95
N ASP A 321 5.70 33.45 13.99
CA ASP A 321 5.44 33.54 12.54
C ASP A 321 6.23 32.45 11.77
N PRO A 322 5.87 31.17 11.90
CA PRO A 322 6.60 30.09 11.25
C PRO A 322 6.58 30.25 9.73
N HIS A 323 7.69 29.91 9.06
CA HIS A 323 7.75 29.99 7.59
C HIS A 323 6.66 29.10 6.94
N PHE A 324 6.03 29.53 5.85
CA PHE A 324 4.89 28.82 5.23
C PHE A 324 5.16 27.34 4.93
N LEU A 325 6.41 26.98 4.61
CA LEU A 325 6.82 25.58 4.41
C LEU A 325 6.61 24.70 5.65
N ILE A 326 6.75 25.23 6.87
CA ILE A 326 6.41 24.51 8.10
C ILE A 326 4.92 24.21 8.14
N HIS A 327 4.08 25.19 7.79
CA HIS A 327 2.64 25.02 7.74
C HIS A 327 2.26 23.96 6.70
N GLU A 328 2.77 24.08 5.47
CA GLU A 328 2.56 23.09 4.40
C GLU A 328 3.00 21.69 4.84
N ARG A 329 4.20 21.56 5.42
CA ARG A 329 4.68 20.25 5.91
C ARG A 329 3.80 19.68 7.01
N THR A 330 3.29 20.53 7.89
CA THR A 330 2.43 20.09 9.00
C THR A 330 1.09 19.57 8.48
N THR A 331 0.47 20.27 7.52
CA THR A 331 -0.82 19.87 6.94
C THR A 331 -0.68 18.61 6.09
N GLU A 332 0.41 18.46 5.33
CA GLU A 332 0.68 17.22 4.58
C GLU A 332 0.92 16.02 5.51
N ILE A 333 1.74 16.18 6.56
CA ILE A 333 1.95 15.11 7.55
C ILE A 333 0.63 14.74 8.22
N LYS A 334 -0.19 15.73 8.58
CA LYS A 334 -1.50 15.50 9.17
C LYS A 334 -2.34 14.64 8.22
N LEU A 335 -2.58 15.09 6.99
CA LEU A 335 -3.38 14.35 6.01
C LEU A 335 -2.85 12.93 5.77
N ALA A 336 -1.54 12.78 5.60
CA ALA A 336 -0.93 11.45 5.42
C ALA A 336 -1.19 10.54 6.62
N THR A 337 -1.06 11.08 7.83
CA THR A 337 -1.30 10.34 9.07
C THR A 337 -2.76 9.97 9.23
N GLU A 338 -3.70 10.85 8.84
CA GLU A 338 -5.14 10.55 8.86
C GLU A 338 -5.52 9.40 7.93
N CYS A 339 -4.96 9.40 6.73
CA CYS A 339 -5.19 8.33 5.77
C CYS A 339 -4.64 6.99 6.30
N VAL A 340 -3.45 6.98 6.90
CA VAL A 340 -2.87 5.77 7.54
C VAL A 340 -3.65 5.35 8.78
N ALA A 341 -4.15 6.29 9.58
CA ALA A 341 -5.00 6.01 10.73
C ALA A 341 -6.31 5.35 10.31
N THR A 342 -6.92 5.81 9.21
CA THR A 342 -8.12 5.20 8.64
C THR A 342 -7.87 3.78 8.17
N LEU A 343 -6.73 3.52 7.52
CA LEU A 343 -6.32 2.18 7.14
C LEU A 343 -6.13 1.29 8.37
N ALA A 344 -5.40 1.78 9.38
CA ALA A 344 -5.15 1.06 10.62
C ALA A 344 -6.45 0.72 11.37
N ALA A 345 -7.40 1.65 11.41
CA ALA A 345 -8.72 1.48 12.02
C ALA A 345 -9.64 0.54 11.22
N SER A 346 -9.50 0.50 9.90
CA SER A 346 -10.24 -0.42 9.03
C SER A 346 -9.83 -1.87 9.23
N GLU A 347 -8.55 -2.12 9.52
CA GLU A 347 -7.96 -3.46 9.58
C GLU A 347 -7.58 -3.90 11.00
N ILE A 348 -7.69 -3.01 11.99
CA ILE A 348 -7.13 -3.17 13.33
C ILE A 348 -5.68 -3.66 13.23
N SER A 349 -4.87 -2.89 12.50
CA SER A 349 -3.46 -3.18 12.22
C SER A 349 -2.58 -2.16 12.94
N ALA A 350 -1.46 -2.61 13.48
CA ALA A 350 -0.52 -1.73 14.15
C ALA A 350 0.30 -0.90 13.15
N VAL A 351 0.73 0.28 13.58
CA VAL A 351 1.54 1.21 12.79
C VAL A 351 2.76 1.61 13.61
N ILE A 352 3.94 1.34 13.05
CA ILE A 352 5.21 1.89 13.54
C ILE A 352 5.56 3.07 12.65
N ARG A 353 5.41 4.28 13.21
CA ARG A 353 5.89 5.51 12.56
C ARG A 353 7.42 5.53 12.67
N LEU A 354 8.14 5.37 11.57
CA LEU A 354 9.61 5.33 11.59
C LEU A 354 10.23 6.74 11.64
N PRO A 355 11.45 6.91 12.18
CA PRO A 355 12.11 8.21 12.19
C PRO A 355 12.42 8.73 10.77
N ASN A 356 12.48 10.06 10.62
CA ASN A 356 12.79 10.68 9.32
C ASN A 356 14.21 10.38 8.82
N ALA A 357 15.09 9.87 9.68
CA ALA A 357 16.42 9.36 9.31
C ALA A 357 16.35 8.34 8.16
N ILE A 358 15.27 7.56 8.07
CA ILE A 358 15.04 6.58 7.01
C ILE A 358 15.04 7.22 5.61
N ASN A 359 14.47 8.42 5.46
CA ASN A 359 14.45 9.15 4.18
C ASN A 359 15.85 9.60 3.73
N ARG A 360 16.86 9.56 4.60
CA ARG A 360 18.24 9.96 4.30
C ARG A 360 19.07 8.85 3.66
N THR A 361 18.50 7.66 3.51
CA THR A 361 19.12 6.51 2.83
C THR A 361 19.17 6.68 1.31
N ALA A 362 18.35 7.59 0.74
CA ALA A 362 18.22 7.83 -0.69
C ALA A 362 19.57 8.10 -1.40
N GLY A 363 20.51 8.78 -0.74
CA GLY A 363 21.84 9.04 -1.30
C GLY A 363 22.65 7.76 -1.55
N SER A 364 22.66 6.84 -0.58
CA SER A 364 23.37 5.56 -0.69
C SER A 364 22.65 4.62 -1.65
N VAL A 365 21.32 4.64 -1.67
CA VAL A 365 20.50 3.91 -2.65
C VAL A 365 20.83 4.37 -4.08
N ARG A 366 20.95 5.69 -4.30
CA ARG A 366 21.35 6.25 -5.60
C ARG A 366 22.74 5.78 -6.03
N GLN A 367 23.70 5.75 -5.10
CA GLN A 367 25.03 5.23 -5.40
C GLN A 367 24.98 3.76 -5.80
N LEU A 368 24.20 2.94 -5.09
CA LEU A 368 23.99 1.54 -5.43
C LEU A 368 23.36 1.37 -6.83
N ALA A 369 22.29 2.11 -7.13
CA ALA A 369 21.62 2.07 -8.44
C ALA A 369 22.56 2.43 -9.59
N ASN A 370 23.42 3.44 -9.39
CA ASN A 370 24.43 3.82 -10.38
C ASN A 370 25.47 2.70 -10.61
N LEU A 371 25.80 1.90 -9.58
CA LEU A 371 26.69 0.75 -9.77
C LEU A 371 26.04 -0.37 -10.58
N TYR A 372 24.73 -0.61 -10.40
CA TYR A 372 23.98 -1.55 -11.24
C TYR A 372 24.00 -1.12 -12.72
N ARG A 373 23.75 0.17 -12.99
CA ARG A 373 23.72 0.71 -14.37
C ARG A 373 25.09 0.75 -15.06
N ALA A 374 26.18 0.86 -14.29
CA ALA A 374 27.51 0.94 -14.87
C ALA A 374 27.99 -0.37 -15.54
N GLY A 375 27.34 -1.51 -15.30
CA GLY A 375 27.53 -2.80 -16.00
C GLY A 375 28.88 -3.51 -15.82
N SER A 376 29.96 -2.76 -15.53
CA SER A 376 31.37 -3.21 -15.47
C SER A 376 31.94 -3.19 -14.04
N VAL A 377 31.07 -3.09 -13.03
CA VAL A 377 31.49 -2.96 -11.63
C VAL A 377 31.92 -4.32 -11.07
N LYS A 378 33.09 -4.34 -10.40
CA LYS A 378 33.53 -5.53 -9.63
C LYS A 378 32.44 -5.94 -8.63
N LYS A 379 32.03 -7.21 -8.65
CA LYS A 379 30.99 -7.77 -7.75
C LYS A 379 31.22 -7.42 -6.28
N SER A 380 32.47 -7.42 -5.81
CA SER A 380 32.83 -7.04 -4.43
C SER A 380 32.47 -5.59 -4.07
N LYS A 381 32.54 -4.66 -5.03
CA LYS A 381 32.13 -3.26 -4.84
C LYS A 381 30.61 -3.15 -4.74
N LEU A 382 29.87 -3.90 -5.56
CA LEU A 382 28.41 -3.98 -5.50
C LEU A 382 27.95 -4.51 -4.13
N ILE A 383 28.54 -5.62 -3.68
CA ILE A 383 28.24 -6.25 -2.39
C ILE A 383 28.48 -5.27 -1.23
N ARG A 384 29.63 -4.59 -1.23
CA ARG A 384 29.94 -3.59 -0.20
C ARG A 384 28.95 -2.41 -0.21
N SER A 385 28.56 -1.95 -1.40
CA SER A 385 27.60 -0.86 -1.53
C SER A 385 26.21 -1.24 -1.05
N PHE A 386 25.75 -2.46 -1.35
CA PHE A 386 24.47 -2.95 -0.85
C PHE A 386 24.50 -3.09 0.67
N ARG A 387 25.56 -3.68 1.24
CA ARG A 387 25.73 -3.76 2.69
C ARG A 387 25.66 -2.40 3.37
N ALA A 388 26.36 -1.40 2.82
CA ALA A 388 26.29 -0.03 3.35
C ALA A 388 24.86 0.55 3.31
N VAL A 389 24.09 0.27 2.25
CA VAL A 389 22.67 0.64 2.18
C VAL A 389 21.86 -0.06 3.26
N GLN A 390 22.00 -1.38 3.41
CA GLN A 390 21.29 -2.15 4.43
C GLN A 390 21.63 -1.68 5.84
N ASP A 391 22.91 -1.46 6.15
CA ASP A 391 23.37 -0.98 7.45
C ASP A 391 22.79 0.41 7.75
N GLN A 392 22.75 1.29 6.76
CA GLN A 392 22.18 2.63 6.93
C GLN A 392 20.66 2.59 7.15
N ILE A 393 19.93 1.74 6.43
CA ILE A 393 18.49 1.55 6.64
C ILE A 393 18.26 1.00 8.05
N THR A 394 18.94 -0.09 8.39
CA THR A 394 18.74 -0.82 9.65
C THR A 394 19.10 0.04 10.87
N SER A 395 20.22 0.76 10.83
CA SER A 395 20.63 1.68 11.91
C SER A 395 19.75 2.92 12.06
N SER A 396 18.93 3.24 11.05
CA SER A 396 17.95 4.32 11.12
C SER A 396 16.64 3.89 11.82
N ILE A 397 16.48 2.60 12.12
CA ILE A 397 15.31 2.03 12.79
C ILE A 397 15.68 1.76 14.27
N PRO A 398 14.92 2.33 15.23
CA PRO A 398 15.11 2.03 16.65
C PRO A 398 15.04 0.52 16.94
N LEU A 399 15.95 0.02 17.78
CA LEU A 399 16.04 -1.40 18.12
C LEU A 399 14.74 -1.94 18.74
N ASP A 400 14.02 -1.11 19.49
CA ASP A 400 12.74 -1.48 20.11
C ASP A 400 11.63 -1.82 19.09
N PHE A 401 11.81 -1.44 17.82
CA PHE A 401 10.86 -1.77 16.76
C PHE A 401 11.13 -3.13 16.12
N ILE A 402 12.36 -3.65 16.20
CA ILE A 402 12.77 -4.90 15.55
C ILE A 402 11.94 -6.11 16.02
N PRO A 403 11.64 -6.30 17.33
CA PRO A 403 10.83 -7.44 17.77
C PRO A 403 9.45 -7.50 17.13
N PHE A 404 8.81 -6.35 16.88
CA PHE A 404 7.51 -6.31 16.19
C PHE A 404 7.63 -6.70 14.72
N ILE A 405 8.72 -6.31 14.06
CA ILE A 405 8.98 -6.67 12.66
C ILE A 405 9.26 -8.18 12.54
N GLU A 406 10.06 -8.74 13.44
CA GLU A 406 10.38 -10.18 13.43
C GLU A 406 9.15 -11.06 13.75
N SER A 407 8.28 -10.59 14.65
CA SER A 407 7.06 -11.31 15.05
C SER A 407 5.85 -11.06 14.15
N ALA A 408 6.00 -10.30 13.06
CA ALA A 408 4.90 -10.10 12.11
C ALA A 408 4.56 -11.40 11.36
N GLU A 409 3.38 -11.97 11.64
CA GLU A 409 2.90 -13.24 11.06
C GLU A 409 2.08 -13.06 9.76
N SER A 410 1.30 -11.97 9.67
CA SER A 410 0.39 -11.71 8.53
C SER A 410 1.02 -10.85 7.42
N GLY A 411 2.35 -10.75 7.40
CA GLY A 411 3.10 -9.87 6.53
C GLY A 411 3.19 -8.43 7.03
N ILE A 412 3.91 -7.61 6.27
CA ILE A 412 4.27 -6.23 6.61
C ILE A 412 3.94 -5.32 5.42
N ARG A 413 3.20 -4.24 5.70
CA ARG A 413 2.95 -3.18 4.72
C ARG A 413 3.93 -2.03 4.95
N ILE A 414 4.76 -1.74 3.96
CA ILE A 414 5.66 -0.60 3.97
C ILE A 414 4.96 0.58 3.31
N ILE A 415 4.78 1.66 4.06
CA ILE A 415 4.16 2.90 3.61
C ILE A 415 5.25 3.98 3.62
N ALA A 416 6.12 3.95 2.60
CA ALA A 416 7.29 4.82 2.53
C ALA A 416 7.87 4.90 1.11
N ASP A 417 8.66 5.95 0.88
CA ASP A 417 9.50 6.08 -0.33
C ASP A 417 10.91 5.50 -0.16
N ALA A 418 11.35 5.28 1.08
CA ALA A 418 12.62 4.61 1.36
C ALA A 418 12.50 3.09 1.14
N HIS A 419 13.59 2.46 0.71
CA HIS A 419 13.65 1.02 0.41
C HIS A 419 13.79 0.15 1.66
N ILE A 420 12.81 0.22 2.57
CA ILE A 420 12.80 -0.51 3.84
C ILE A 420 12.79 -2.03 3.63
N GLU A 421 12.36 -2.50 2.44
CA GLU A 421 12.41 -3.90 2.01
C GLU A 421 13.82 -4.50 2.09
N TRP A 422 14.85 -3.66 2.02
CA TRP A 422 16.25 -4.08 2.10
C TRP A 422 16.82 -4.02 3.52
N MET A 423 16.03 -3.62 4.52
CA MET A 423 16.44 -3.70 5.93
C MET A 423 16.99 -5.10 6.23
N ASN A 424 18.09 -5.16 6.96
CA ASN A 424 18.69 -6.42 7.36
C ASN A 424 17.94 -7.01 8.55
N ILE A 425 17.31 -8.17 8.33
CA ILE A 425 16.71 -9.00 9.38
C ILE A 425 17.35 -10.38 9.29
N LYS A 426 18.03 -10.76 10.36
CA LYS A 426 18.77 -12.04 10.47
C LYS A 426 19.70 -12.30 9.27
N GLY A 427 20.44 -11.27 8.85
CA GLY A 427 21.44 -11.38 7.78
C GLY A 427 20.90 -11.26 6.35
N LEU A 428 19.59 -11.12 6.15
CA LEU A 428 18.95 -11.02 4.83
C LEU A 428 18.03 -9.80 4.71
N PRO A 429 17.74 -9.33 3.49
CA PRO A 429 16.69 -8.33 3.23
C PRO A 429 15.33 -8.73 3.82
N LEU A 430 14.58 -7.76 4.33
CA LEU A 430 13.24 -7.97 4.88
C LEU A 430 12.30 -8.67 3.87
N CYS A 431 12.32 -8.28 2.59
CA CYS A 431 11.43 -8.84 1.56
C CYS A 431 11.69 -10.33 1.22
N VAL A 432 12.82 -10.91 1.65
CA VAL A 432 13.07 -12.35 1.49
C VAL A 432 12.82 -13.12 2.79
N GLN A 433 12.66 -12.42 3.91
CA GLN A 433 12.33 -13.02 5.20
C GLN A 433 10.82 -13.00 5.45
N LYS A 434 10.18 -11.85 5.25
CA LYS A 434 8.76 -11.63 5.53
C LYS A 434 7.98 -11.32 4.25
N ASP A 435 6.67 -11.57 4.30
CA ASP A 435 5.77 -11.16 3.23
C ASP A 435 5.64 -9.63 3.29
N VAL A 436 5.99 -8.96 2.19
CA VAL A 436 6.12 -7.51 2.17
C VAL A 436 5.45 -6.93 0.95
N THR A 437 4.70 -5.84 1.16
CA THR A 437 4.20 -4.98 0.08
C THR A 437 4.55 -3.53 0.36
N ARG A 438 4.66 -2.73 -0.70
CA ARG A 438 5.01 -1.30 -0.64
C ARG A 438 3.88 -0.41 -1.16
N ILE A 439 3.61 0.65 -0.43
CA ILE A 439 2.84 1.81 -0.86
C ILE A 439 3.75 3.04 -0.80
N PRO A 440 4.16 3.60 -1.95
CA PRO A 440 4.86 4.88 -1.99
C PRO A 440 4.00 5.99 -1.37
N VAL A 441 4.64 6.94 -0.70
CA VAL A 441 3.98 8.11 -0.11
C VAL A 441 4.01 9.32 -1.04
N THR A 442 4.77 9.26 -2.13
CA THR A 442 4.74 10.24 -3.22
C THR A 442 4.43 9.57 -4.58
N PRO A 443 3.58 10.18 -5.43
CA PRO A 443 2.85 11.43 -5.20
C PRO A 443 1.67 11.23 -4.23
N GLY A 444 1.35 12.26 -3.44
CA GLY A 444 0.41 12.20 -2.32
C GLY A 444 -0.99 11.73 -2.70
N ASN A 445 -1.51 12.17 -3.85
CA ASN A 445 -2.84 11.74 -4.31
C ASN A 445 -2.91 10.24 -4.64
N LEU A 446 -1.89 9.68 -5.30
CA LEU A 446 -1.82 8.24 -5.52
C LEU A 446 -1.65 7.49 -4.19
N PHE A 447 -0.84 8.02 -3.28
CA PHE A 447 -0.72 7.47 -1.94
C PHE A 447 -2.07 7.36 -1.23
N ILE A 448 -2.90 8.42 -1.24
CA ILE A 448 -4.27 8.37 -0.68
C ILE A 448 -5.03 7.21 -1.31
N GLU A 449 -5.06 7.14 -2.64
CA GLU A 449 -5.79 6.11 -3.36
C GLU A 449 -5.36 4.69 -2.96
N GLN A 450 -4.07 4.47 -2.69
CA GLN A 450 -3.56 3.16 -2.30
C GLN A 450 -3.83 2.80 -0.84
N VAL A 451 -3.90 3.78 0.08
CA VAL A 451 -4.23 3.51 1.50
C VAL A 451 -5.73 3.52 1.79
N LEU A 452 -6.56 4.05 0.88
CA LEU A 452 -8.02 3.93 0.95
C LEU A 452 -8.44 2.46 1.05
N SER A 453 -9.55 2.26 1.75
CA SER A 453 -10.20 0.96 1.86
C SER A 453 -10.54 0.39 0.49
N LYS A 454 -10.01 -0.80 0.20
CA LYS A 454 -10.24 -1.51 -1.05
C LYS A 454 -11.22 -2.66 -0.85
N ILE A 455 -12.17 -2.79 -1.75
CA ILE A 455 -12.97 -4.02 -1.86
C ILE A 455 -12.05 -5.15 -2.32
N TYR A 456 -12.17 -6.30 -1.68
CA TYR A 456 -11.35 -7.46 -1.99
C TYR A 456 -11.71 -7.98 -3.38
N ILE A 457 -10.68 -8.32 -4.15
CA ILE A 457 -10.83 -8.96 -5.46
C ILE A 457 -10.77 -10.46 -5.20
N HIS A 458 -11.89 -11.13 -5.44
CA HIS A 458 -12.04 -12.56 -5.27
C HIS A 458 -11.81 -13.26 -6.60
N LEU A 459 -10.70 -13.98 -6.70
CA LEU A 459 -10.28 -14.76 -7.86
C LEU A 459 -10.41 -16.26 -7.57
N SER A 460 -10.55 -17.04 -8.63
CA SER A 460 -10.48 -18.51 -8.59
C SER A 460 -9.26 -18.97 -9.39
N GLN A 461 -8.98 -20.27 -9.46
CA GLN A 461 -7.92 -20.76 -10.35
C GLN A 461 -8.28 -20.47 -11.81
N ALA A 462 -9.58 -20.54 -12.14
CA ALA A 462 -10.09 -20.18 -13.46
C ALA A 462 -9.80 -18.74 -13.88
N SER A 463 -9.62 -17.82 -12.93
CA SER A 463 -9.22 -16.43 -13.21
C SER A 463 -7.81 -16.31 -13.82
N PHE A 464 -7.01 -17.38 -13.73
CA PHE A 464 -5.67 -17.48 -14.27
C PHE A 464 -5.56 -18.48 -15.44
N HIS A 465 -6.69 -19.03 -15.93
CA HIS A 465 -6.69 -19.89 -17.12
C HIS A 465 -6.17 -19.17 -18.36
N GLU A 466 -6.24 -17.84 -18.40
CA GLU A 466 -5.57 -17.04 -19.41
C GLU A 466 -4.69 -15.97 -18.75
N VAL A 467 -3.46 -15.84 -19.24
CA VAL A 467 -2.53 -14.77 -18.89
C VAL A 467 -2.16 -14.02 -20.16
N LEU A 468 -2.27 -12.68 -20.12
CA LEU A 468 -1.87 -11.81 -21.21
C LEU A 468 -0.39 -11.44 -21.07
N ILE A 469 0.39 -11.64 -22.12
CA ILE A 469 1.76 -11.13 -22.27
C ILE A 469 1.73 -10.04 -23.35
N LEU A 470 2.05 -8.81 -22.95
CA LEU A 470 2.28 -7.69 -23.86
C LEU A 470 3.76 -7.69 -24.23
N SER A 471 4.10 -8.18 -25.43
CA SER A 471 5.47 -8.24 -25.92
C SER A 471 5.78 -7.00 -26.77
N ALA A 472 6.70 -6.20 -26.28
CA ALA A 472 7.10 -4.92 -26.88
C ALA A 472 8.51 -4.98 -27.52
N LEU A 473 9.09 -6.17 -27.65
CA LEU A 473 10.43 -6.37 -28.19
C LEU A 473 10.39 -6.53 -29.72
N ARG A 474 11.37 -5.92 -30.38
CA ARG A 474 11.62 -6.13 -31.81
C ARG A 474 12.20 -7.53 -32.03
N GLU A 475 12.02 -8.10 -33.23
CA GLU A 475 12.53 -9.45 -33.53
C GLU A 475 14.06 -9.51 -33.52
N ASP A 476 14.71 -8.41 -33.89
CA ASP A 476 16.16 -8.24 -33.89
C ASP A 476 16.72 -7.88 -32.50
N ASP A 477 15.87 -7.71 -31.49
CA ASP A 477 16.32 -7.44 -30.13
C ASP A 477 17.01 -8.69 -29.54
N PRO A 478 18.23 -8.59 -28.97
CA PRO A 478 18.96 -9.71 -28.42
C PRO A 478 18.22 -10.49 -27.32
N ILE A 479 17.26 -9.87 -26.64
CA ILE A 479 16.52 -10.47 -25.53
C ILE A 479 15.12 -10.96 -25.92
N SER A 480 14.67 -10.72 -27.15
CA SER A 480 13.32 -11.03 -27.66
C SER A 480 12.87 -12.47 -27.43
N ASN A 481 13.80 -13.42 -27.51
CA ASN A 481 13.49 -14.85 -27.42
C ASN A 481 13.50 -15.40 -25.98
N PHE A 482 14.07 -14.69 -25.01
CA PHE A 482 14.33 -15.27 -23.67
C PHE A 482 13.06 -15.67 -22.93
N LEU A 483 12.00 -14.86 -22.97
CA LEU A 483 10.74 -15.21 -22.30
C LEU A 483 10.10 -16.44 -22.95
N SER A 484 10.10 -16.50 -24.28
CA SER A 484 9.56 -17.66 -25.01
C SER A 484 10.32 -18.95 -24.68
N ILE A 485 11.66 -18.88 -24.56
CA ILE A 485 12.51 -20.03 -24.20
C ILE A 485 12.25 -20.47 -22.76
N ALA A 486 12.13 -19.50 -21.84
CA ALA A 486 11.83 -19.80 -20.44
C ALA A 486 10.47 -20.48 -20.30
N ILE A 487 9.43 -19.95 -20.95
CA ILE A 487 8.09 -20.57 -20.96
C ILE A 487 8.16 -21.98 -21.57
N LYS A 488 8.88 -22.15 -22.69
CA LYS A 488 9.05 -23.47 -23.32
C LYS A 488 9.63 -24.53 -22.39
N THR A 489 10.51 -24.12 -21.48
CA THR A 489 11.11 -25.03 -20.48
C THR A 489 10.07 -25.57 -19.49
N PHE A 490 8.99 -24.83 -19.23
CA PHE A 490 7.92 -25.23 -18.32
C PHE A 490 6.65 -25.74 -19.03
N LEU A 491 6.62 -25.74 -20.38
CA LEU A 491 5.48 -26.19 -21.18
C LEU A 491 4.84 -27.51 -20.70
N PRO A 492 5.60 -28.58 -20.37
CA PRO A 492 5.01 -29.84 -19.91
C PRO A 492 4.11 -29.70 -18.66
N HIS A 493 4.31 -28.66 -17.87
CA HIS A 493 3.52 -28.35 -16.67
C HIS A 493 2.42 -27.32 -16.94
N LEU A 494 2.60 -26.46 -17.94
CA LEU A 494 1.67 -25.38 -18.28
C LEU A 494 0.57 -25.83 -19.25
N ASP A 495 0.89 -26.78 -20.13
CA ASP A 495 0.00 -27.20 -21.21
C ASP A 495 -1.33 -27.75 -20.68
N GLY A 496 -2.44 -27.32 -21.30
CA GLY A 496 -3.80 -27.63 -20.86
C GLY A 496 -4.24 -26.99 -19.53
N LYS A 497 -3.36 -26.31 -18.77
CA LYS A 497 -3.69 -25.67 -17.49
C LYS A 497 -3.77 -24.14 -17.57
N VAL A 498 -2.96 -23.53 -18.44
CA VAL A 498 -2.97 -22.08 -18.67
C VAL A 498 -2.78 -21.76 -20.15
N ARG A 499 -3.64 -20.89 -20.69
CA ARG A 499 -3.50 -20.27 -22.01
C ARG A 499 -2.66 -19.01 -21.87
N ILE A 500 -1.50 -19.00 -22.52
CA ILE A 500 -0.65 -17.81 -22.60
C ILE A 500 -1.01 -17.09 -23.89
N ARG A 501 -1.66 -15.93 -23.77
CA ARG A 501 -1.98 -15.05 -24.91
C ARG A 501 -0.88 -13.99 -25.03
N THR A 502 -0.06 -14.08 -26.07
CA THR A 502 0.97 -13.07 -26.33
C THR A 502 0.50 -12.13 -27.41
N GLU A 503 0.40 -10.84 -27.09
CA GLU A 503 0.09 -9.75 -28.03
C GLU A 503 1.36 -8.94 -28.27
N ARG A 504 1.77 -8.80 -29.53
CA ARG A 504 2.86 -7.90 -29.90
C ARG A 504 2.31 -6.49 -30.01
N VAL A 505 2.87 -5.55 -29.25
CA VAL A 505 2.35 -4.20 -29.14
C VAL A 505 3.37 -3.19 -29.67
N ALA A 506 3.09 -2.63 -30.84
CA ALA A 506 3.93 -1.63 -31.48
C ALA A 506 3.57 -0.21 -31.07
N LYS A 507 2.28 0.05 -30.83
CA LYS A 507 1.74 1.38 -30.51
C LYS A 507 0.85 1.36 -29.28
N GLU A 508 0.66 2.53 -28.69
CA GLU A 508 -0.20 2.75 -27.54
C GLU A 508 -1.62 2.24 -27.77
N SER A 509 -2.20 2.44 -28.96
CA SER A 509 -3.54 1.94 -29.29
C SER A 509 -3.64 0.42 -29.20
N GLU A 510 -2.63 -0.30 -29.70
CA GLU A 510 -2.61 -1.78 -29.68
C GLU A 510 -2.48 -2.30 -28.24
N MET A 511 -1.70 -1.61 -27.41
CA MET A 511 -1.62 -1.92 -25.98
C MET A 511 -2.97 -1.73 -25.28
N ILE A 512 -3.67 -0.63 -25.57
CA ILE A 512 -5.01 -0.35 -25.02
C ILE A 512 -6.00 -1.41 -25.48
N ASP A 513 -6.01 -1.77 -26.76
CA ASP A 513 -6.91 -2.78 -27.33
C ASP A 513 -6.66 -4.17 -26.73
N ALA A 514 -5.38 -4.54 -26.54
CA ALA A 514 -5.00 -5.78 -25.89
C ALA A 514 -5.49 -5.83 -24.43
N LEU A 515 -5.30 -4.75 -23.66
CA LEU A 515 -5.78 -4.65 -22.28
C LEU A 515 -7.31 -4.70 -22.21
N ASN A 516 -8.01 -3.95 -23.07
CA ASN A 516 -9.46 -3.87 -23.09
C ASN A 516 -10.13 -5.18 -23.51
N SER A 517 -9.50 -5.93 -24.42
CA SER A 517 -10.00 -7.24 -24.87
C SER A 517 -9.68 -8.39 -23.90
N PHE A 518 -8.90 -8.15 -22.84
CA PHE A 518 -8.49 -9.18 -21.90
C PHE A 518 -9.42 -9.27 -20.69
N GLY A 519 -9.90 -10.48 -20.41
CA GLY A 519 -10.82 -10.77 -19.30
C GLY A 519 -10.18 -11.46 -18.10
N GLY A 520 -8.91 -11.84 -18.17
CA GLY A 520 -8.19 -12.53 -17.11
C GLY A 520 -7.67 -11.59 -16.01
N ALA A 521 -7.05 -12.17 -14.99
CA ALA A 521 -6.62 -11.42 -13.80
C ALA A 521 -5.20 -10.82 -13.90
N MET A 522 -4.33 -11.39 -14.75
CA MET A 522 -2.91 -11.07 -14.76
C MET A 522 -2.40 -10.71 -16.15
N VAL A 523 -1.72 -9.56 -16.23
CA VAL A 523 -0.96 -9.12 -17.40
C VAL A 523 0.52 -9.02 -17.08
N ILE A 524 1.35 -9.46 -18.02
CA ILE A 524 2.81 -9.34 -17.97
C ILE A 524 3.22 -8.43 -19.12
N PHE A 525 4.02 -7.41 -18.82
CA PHE A 525 4.71 -6.62 -19.85
C PHE A 525 6.12 -7.16 -20.02
N ASP A 526 6.49 -7.51 -21.25
CA ASP A 526 7.80 -8.02 -21.65
C ASP A 526 8.44 -7.06 -22.65
N GLY A 527 9.45 -6.30 -22.20
CA GLY A 527 10.01 -5.20 -22.98
C GLY A 527 11.06 -4.39 -22.23
N HIS A 528 11.42 -3.24 -22.79
CA HIS A 528 12.34 -2.29 -22.14
C HIS A 528 11.57 -1.23 -21.35
N GLY A 529 12.17 -0.83 -20.23
CA GLY A 529 11.73 0.31 -19.44
C GLY A 529 12.82 1.36 -19.38
N LYS A 530 12.42 2.63 -19.30
CA LYS A 530 13.33 3.77 -19.27
C LYS A 530 12.87 4.80 -18.25
N HIS A 531 13.79 5.26 -17.40
CA HIS A 531 13.49 6.32 -16.44
C HIS A 531 14.61 7.35 -16.41
N GLU A 532 14.45 8.41 -17.20
CA GLU A 532 15.39 9.53 -17.24
C GLU A 532 15.29 10.39 -15.97
N PRO A 533 16.38 11.05 -15.55
CA PRO A 533 16.33 12.04 -14.49
C PRO A 533 15.27 13.11 -14.82
N ASN A 534 14.39 13.39 -13.86
CA ASN A 534 13.38 14.45 -13.93
C ASN A 534 12.29 14.31 -15.02
N GLN A 535 12.15 13.14 -15.65
CA GLN A 535 11.00 12.82 -16.51
C GLN A 535 10.18 11.66 -15.94
N PRO A 536 8.89 11.53 -16.32
CA PRO A 536 8.14 10.30 -16.08
C PRO A 536 8.87 9.10 -16.71
N ALA A 537 8.79 7.95 -16.04
CA ALA A 537 9.25 6.69 -16.59
C ALA A 537 8.38 6.30 -17.79
N LYS A 538 8.99 5.61 -18.74
CA LYS A 538 8.35 5.17 -19.98
C LYS A 538 8.56 3.67 -20.19
N LEU A 539 7.63 3.05 -20.88
CA LEU A 539 7.82 1.75 -21.50
C LEU A 539 8.12 1.95 -22.98
N GLN A 540 9.05 1.17 -23.51
CA GLN A 540 9.34 1.16 -24.93
C GLN A 540 8.45 0.10 -25.60
N LEU A 541 7.55 0.54 -26.47
CA LEU A 541 6.82 -0.28 -27.43
C LEU A 541 7.69 -0.50 -28.68
N ILE A 542 7.25 -1.33 -29.63
CA ILE A 542 8.07 -1.65 -30.82
C ILE A 542 8.38 -0.38 -31.64
N GLU A 543 7.44 0.55 -31.74
CA GLU A 543 7.58 1.79 -32.55
C GLU A 543 7.71 3.08 -31.73
N GLU A 544 7.29 3.11 -30.46
CA GLU A 544 7.26 4.35 -29.65
C GLU A 544 7.49 4.15 -28.15
N ASP A 545 7.85 5.22 -27.44
CA ASP A 545 7.91 5.23 -25.97
C ASP A 545 6.60 5.80 -25.39
N ILE A 546 6.00 5.09 -24.44
CA ILE A 546 4.75 5.48 -23.78
C ILE A 546 4.96 5.87 -22.31
N ASP A 547 4.36 7.00 -21.91
CA ASP A 547 4.14 7.35 -20.50
C ASP A 547 2.80 6.79 -20.02
N ILE A 548 2.85 5.72 -19.23
CA ILE A 548 1.67 5.01 -18.71
C ILE A 548 0.72 5.94 -17.92
N TRP A 549 1.22 7.03 -17.33
CA TRP A 549 0.38 7.98 -16.60
C TRP A 549 -0.61 8.72 -17.50
N GLN A 550 -0.36 8.82 -18.81
CA GLN A 550 -1.25 9.48 -19.77
C GLN A 550 -2.46 8.62 -20.12
N LEU A 551 -2.37 7.31 -19.92
CA LEU A 551 -3.47 6.38 -20.18
C LEU A 551 -4.70 6.63 -19.30
N ARG A 552 -4.56 7.36 -18.20
CA ARG A 552 -5.69 7.70 -17.30
C ARG A 552 -6.74 8.59 -17.96
N TYR A 553 -6.38 9.24 -19.06
CA TYR A 553 -7.28 10.08 -19.86
C TYR A 553 -7.93 9.30 -21.00
N LYS A 554 -7.76 7.97 -21.02
CA LYS A 554 -8.27 7.06 -22.03
C LYS A 554 -9.11 5.97 -21.38
N GLU A 555 -9.95 5.31 -22.17
CA GLU A 555 -10.76 4.19 -21.71
C GLU A 555 -9.89 2.92 -21.68
N VAL A 556 -9.27 2.66 -20.53
CA VAL A 556 -8.43 1.48 -20.30
C VAL A 556 -9.01 0.63 -19.18
N ARG A 557 -9.28 -0.65 -19.47
CA ARG A 557 -9.66 -1.66 -18.50
C ARG A 557 -8.42 -2.36 -17.97
N MET A 558 -7.99 -1.97 -16.77
CA MET A 558 -6.77 -2.49 -16.17
C MET A 558 -7.02 -3.82 -15.42
N PRO A 559 -6.29 -4.91 -15.75
CA PRO A 559 -6.27 -6.11 -14.91
C PRO A 559 -5.71 -5.83 -13.51
N PRO A 560 -6.18 -6.55 -12.48
CA PRO A 560 -5.78 -6.26 -11.11
C PRO A 560 -4.32 -6.59 -10.80
N ILE A 561 -3.70 -7.51 -11.54
CA ILE A 561 -2.31 -7.92 -11.35
C ILE A 561 -1.50 -7.54 -12.59
N VAL A 562 -0.48 -6.69 -12.39
CA VAL A 562 0.48 -6.31 -13.43
C VAL A 562 1.88 -6.77 -13.03
N VAL A 563 2.59 -7.42 -13.94
CA VAL A 563 3.98 -7.83 -13.75
C VAL A 563 4.85 -7.19 -14.82
N LEU A 564 5.84 -6.39 -14.40
CA LEU A 564 6.71 -5.66 -15.33
C LEU A 564 8.06 -6.39 -15.47
N SER A 565 8.19 -7.19 -16.53
CA SER A 565 9.45 -7.81 -16.94
C SER A 565 10.27 -6.84 -17.77
N SER A 566 10.65 -5.72 -17.14
CA SER A 566 11.39 -4.62 -17.76
C SER A 566 12.27 -3.94 -16.73
N CYS A 567 13.35 -3.27 -17.16
CA CYS A 567 14.25 -2.52 -16.28
C CYS A 567 13.63 -1.21 -15.77
N ASP A 568 14.06 -0.73 -14.59
CA ASP A 568 13.81 0.62 -14.08
C ASP A 568 12.32 1.05 -14.04
N THR A 569 11.38 0.11 -13.87
CA THR A 569 9.94 0.41 -13.85
C THR A 569 9.43 0.99 -12.54
N HIS A 570 10.25 0.91 -11.49
CA HIS A 570 10.17 1.63 -10.23
C HIS A 570 11.59 1.97 -9.71
N ALA A 571 12.39 2.65 -10.54
CA ALA A 571 13.81 2.87 -10.29
C ALA A 571 14.12 3.52 -8.92
N ALA A 572 15.06 2.91 -8.18
CA ALA A 572 15.37 3.28 -6.79
C ALA A 572 15.94 4.69 -6.59
N ASP A 573 16.48 5.28 -7.64
CA ASP A 573 17.24 6.54 -7.60
C ASP A 573 16.63 7.66 -8.45
N ARG A 574 15.45 7.41 -9.03
CA ARG A 574 14.74 8.35 -9.90
C ARG A 574 13.55 8.98 -9.15
N ASN A 575 12.67 9.67 -9.87
CA ASN A 575 11.52 10.35 -9.30
C ASN A 575 10.33 9.39 -9.08
N HIS A 576 9.27 9.89 -8.45
CA HIS A 576 8.07 9.11 -8.10
C HIS A 576 7.17 8.76 -9.30
N ALA A 577 7.34 9.43 -10.44
CA ALA A 577 6.54 9.21 -11.65
C ALA A 577 7.03 7.96 -12.40
N SER A 578 6.99 6.83 -11.71
CA SER A 578 7.40 5.52 -12.21
C SER A 578 6.30 4.83 -13.01
N THR A 579 6.68 3.88 -13.87
CA THR A 579 5.73 3.07 -14.64
C THR A 579 4.81 2.29 -13.73
N ALA A 580 5.34 1.71 -12.64
CA ALA A 580 4.55 0.95 -11.69
C ALA A 580 3.48 1.81 -10.99
N ASN A 581 3.82 3.03 -10.58
CA ASN A 581 2.84 3.97 -10.05
C ASN A 581 1.81 4.39 -11.10
N GLY A 582 2.22 4.50 -12.37
CA GLY A 582 1.30 4.71 -13.49
C GLY A 582 0.24 3.62 -13.57
N PHE A 583 0.62 2.34 -13.57
CA PHE A 583 -0.34 1.22 -13.57
C PHE A 583 -1.26 1.20 -12.34
N LEU A 584 -0.73 1.50 -11.14
CA LEU A 584 -1.55 1.63 -9.94
C LEU A 584 -2.62 2.73 -10.10
N SER A 585 -2.26 3.86 -10.72
CA SER A 585 -3.19 4.96 -11.00
C SER A 585 -4.26 4.62 -12.05
N LEU A 586 -4.02 3.58 -12.86
CA LEU A 586 -4.99 3.04 -13.83
C LEU A 586 -5.92 1.99 -13.22
N GLY A 587 -5.80 1.69 -11.93
CA GLY A 587 -6.65 0.75 -11.21
C GLY A 587 -6.06 -0.64 -11.02
N ALA A 588 -4.80 -0.89 -11.43
CA ALA A 588 -4.13 -2.13 -11.02
C ALA A 588 -4.09 -2.21 -9.49
N ARG A 589 -4.41 -3.37 -8.92
CA ARG A 589 -4.40 -3.55 -7.47
C ARG A 589 -2.98 -3.75 -6.94
N THR A 590 -2.13 -4.37 -7.76
CA THR A 590 -0.73 -4.59 -7.46
C THR A 590 0.10 -4.60 -8.73
N VAL A 591 1.33 -4.12 -8.61
CA VAL A 591 2.31 -4.13 -9.68
C VAL A 591 3.61 -4.71 -9.14
N LEU A 592 4.18 -5.71 -9.83
CA LEU A 592 5.56 -6.12 -9.59
C LEU A 592 6.47 -5.26 -10.47
N GLY A 593 7.23 -4.36 -9.84
CA GLY A 593 8.12 -3.42 -10.52
C GLY A 593 9.59 -3.69 -10.22
N SER A 594 10.47 -3.22 -11.09
CA SER A 594 11.93 -3.36 -10.98
C SER A 594 12.59 -2.06 -10.54
N VAL A 595 13.52 -2.15 -9.60
CA VAL A 595 14.22 -0.99 -9.02
C VAL A 595 15.60 -0.73 -9.62
N PHE A 596 16.12 -1.72 -10.35
CA PHE A 596 17.40 -1.70 -11.05
C PHE A 596 17.21 -2.29 -12.46
N PRO A 597 18.22 -2.13 -13.34
CA PRO A 597 18.33 -3.01 -14.50
C PRO A 597 18.38 -4.48 -14.08
N ILE A 598 17.58 -5.30 -14.74
CA ILE A 598 17.45 -6.74 -14.49
C ILE A 598 18.05 -7.53 -15.66
N ASN A 599 18.62 -8.70 -15.37
CA ASN A 599 19.06 -9.61 -16.42
C ASN A 599 17.84 -10.24 -17.10
N ALA A 600 17.75 -10.15 -18.43
CA ALA A 600 16.58 -10.59 -19.17
C ALA A 600 16.35 -12.12 -19.10
N MET A 601 17.40 -12.94 -19.01
CA MET A 601 17.26 -14.40 -18.84
C MET A 601 16.73 -14.74 -17.44
N ASP A 602 17.23 -14.06 -16.41
CA ASP A 602 16.78 -14.27 -15.03
C ASP A 602 15.34 -13.76 -14.84
N ALA A 603 14.99 -12.62 -15.44
CA ALA A 603 13.63 -12.09 -15.46
C ALA A 603 12.67 -13.04 -16.16
N SER A 604 13.03 -13.52 -17.36
CA SER A 604 12.26 -14.52 -18.11
C SER A 604 12.04 -15.81 -17.32
N SER A 605 13.09 -16.30 -16.66
CA SER A 605 13.02 -17.49 -15.79
C SER A 605 12.12 -17.27 -14.59
N PHE A 606 12.17 -16.09 -13.98
CA PHE A 606 11.29 -15.70 -12.87
C PHE A 606 9.82 -15.72 -13.31
N ILE A 607 9.51 -15.14 -14.48
CA ILE A 607 8.15 -15.14 -15.03
C ILE A 607 7.66 -16.57 -15.33
N ALA A 608 8.47 -17.39 -15.99
CA ALA A 608 8.08 -18.77 -16.29
C ALA A 608 7.83 -19.59 -15.01
N ARG A 609 8.62 -19.37 -13.96
CA ARG A 609 8.40 -19.96 -12.63
C ARG A 609 7.15 -19.44 -11.93
N LEU A 610 6.82 -18.16 -12.11
CA LEU A 610 5.57 -17.59 -11.59
C LEU A 610 4.36 -18.25 -12.26
N LEU A 611 4.39 -18.44 -13.59
CA LEU A 611 3.36 -19.19 -14.31
C LEU A 611 3.24 -20.63 -13.81
N TYR A 612 4.37 -21.30 -13.62
CA TYR A 612 4.41 -22.65 -13.03
C TYR A 612 3.81 -22.68 -11.61
N ARG A 613 4.13 -21.68 -10.78
CA ARG A 613 3.59 -21.54 -9.43
C ARG A 613 2.07 -21.36 -9.44
N ILE A 614 1.54 -20.59 -10.38
CA ILE A 614 0.09 -20.41 -10.53
C ILE A 614 -0.60 -21.75 -10.80
N VAL A 615 -0.04 -22.59 -11.69
CA VAL A 615 -0.70 -23.85 -12.09
C VAL A 615 -0.46 -25.02 -11.13
N GLU A 616 0.68 -25.08 -10.42
CA GLU A 616 0.99 -26.19 -9.50
C GLU A 616 0.82 -25.84 -8.03
N PHE A 617 1.35 -24.69 -7.59
CA PHE A 617 1.37 -24.34 -6.17
C PHE A 617 -0.02 -23.94 -5.68
N ILE A 618 -0.74 -23.06 -6.41
CA ILE A 618 -2.05 -22.58 -5.94
C ILE A 618 -3.02 -23.76 -5.69
N PRO A 619 -3.22 -24.71 -6.62
CA PRO A 619 -4.10 -25.84 -6.36
C PRO A 619 -3.62 -26.76 -5.24
N SER A 620 -2.32 -27.00 -5.16
CA SER A 620 -1.74 -27.85 -4.11
C SER A 620 -1.86 -27.22 -2.72
N ALA A 621 -1.59 -25.93 -2.60
CA ALA A 621 -1.71 -25.15 -1.38
C ALA A 621 -3.17 -25.08 -0.90
N HIS A 622 -4.15 -24.95 -1.80
CA HIS A 622 -5.56 -25.03 -1.43
C HIS A 622 -5.93 -26.40 -0.83
N LYS A 623 -5.49 -27.49 -1.46
CA LYS A 623 -5.72 -28.85 -0.96
C LYS A 623 -5.06 -29.08 0.40
N LEU A 624 -3.86 -28.56 0.60
CA LEU A 624 -3.07 -28.75 1.81
C LEU A 624 -3.58 -27.90 2.98
N PHE A 625 -3.85 -26.62 2.75
CA PHE A 625 -4.18 -25.69 3.83
C PHE A 625 -5.69 -25.54 4.07
N GLY A 626 -6.54 -25.96 3.13
CA GLY A 626 -7.99 -25.81 3.24
C GLY A 626 -8.44 -24.34 3.35
N ARG A 627 -7.66 -23.39 2.82
CA ARG A 627 -7.92 -21.96 2.88
C ARG A 627 -7.58 -21.26 1.57
N SER A 628 -8.09 -20.04 1.43
CA SER A 628 -7.74 -19.13 0.35
C SER A 628 -6.34 -18.55 0.57
N LEU A 629 -5.72 -18.09 -0.51
CA LEU A 629 -4.39 -17.46 -0.50
C LEU A 629 -4.51 -15.98 -0.85
N THR A 630 -3.60 -15.17 -0.31
CA THR A 630 -3.46 -13.80 -0.81
C THR A 630 -2.46 -13.76 -1.97
N TRP A 631 -2.59 -12.80 -2.88
CA TRP A 631 -1.56 -12.59 -3.90
C TRP A 631 -0.21 -12.18 -3.30
N MET A 632 -0.22 -11.52 -2.14
CA MET A 632 0.99 -11.19 -1.39
C MET A 632 1.76 -12.46 -0.97
N GLU A 633 1.05 -13.46 -0.43
CA GLU A 633 1.62 -14.76 -0.03
C GLU A 633 2.19 -15.53 -1.23
N ILE A 634 1.46 -15.54 -2.34
CA ILE A 634 1.90 -16.20 -3.59
C ILE A 634 3.21 -15.58 -4.10
N MET A 635 3.27 -14.24 -4.18
CA MET A 635 4.43 -13.53 -4.70
C MET A 635 5.63 -13.54 -3.75
N SER A 636 5.39 -13.39 -2.45
CA SER A 636 6.47 -13.43 -1.45
C SER A 636 7.12 -14.82 -1.40
N GLY A 637 6.33 -15.90 -1.53
CA GLY A 637 6.87 -17.25 -1.72
C GLY A 637 7.72 -17.37 -2.99
N MET A 638 7.27 -16.79 -4.11
CA MET A 638 8.02 -16.80 -5.38
C MET A 638 9.38 -16.10 -5.27
N ILE A 639 9.45 -14.94 -4.60
CA ILE A 639 10.70 -14.20 -4.33
C ILE A 639 11.69 -15.06 -3.54
N ARG A 640 11.22 -15.74 -2.48
CA ARG A 640 12.06 -16.63 -1.67
C ARG A 640 12.56 -17.85 -2.44
N MET A 641 11.70 -18.48 -3.26
CA MET A 641 12.08 -19.61 -4.10
C MET A 641 13.12 -19.24 -5.16
N GLN A 642 13.02 -18.03 -5.71
CA GLN A 642 14.02 -17.49 -6.62
C GLN A 642 15.39 -17.38 -5.92
N LEU A 643 15.43 -16.75 -4.73
CA LEU A 643 16.65 -16.64 -3.95
C LEU A 643 17.23 -18.00 -3.56
N LEU A 644 16.40 -18.95 -3.11
CA LEU A 644 16.85 -20.30 -2.78
C LEU A 644 17.54 -20.96 -3.97
N THR A 645 16.96 -20.81 -5.16
CA THR A 645 17.54 -21.37 -6.38
C THR A 645 18.87 -20.72 -6.73
N ASP A 646 18.94 -19.39 -6.67
CA ASP A 646 20.16 -18.63 -6.97
C ASP A 646 21.28 -18.97 -5.98
N PHE A 647 20.94 -19.14 -4.70
CA PHE A 647 21.86 -19.55 -3.65
C PHE A 647 22.41 -20.96 -3.85
N LEU A 648 21.55 -21.96 -4.02
CA LEU A 648 22.00 -23.34 -4.14
C LEU A 648 22.73 -23.59 -5.47
N ARG A 649 22.30 -22.96 -6.58
CA ARG A 649 23.04 -23.02 -7.86
C ARG A 649 24.42 -22.38 -7.75
N ARG A 650 24.55 -21.31 -6.97
CA ARG A 650 25.84 -20.68 -6.71
C ARG A 650 26.80 -21.64 -5.99
N LEU A 651 26.32 -22.35 -4.96
CA LEU A 651 27.11 -23.37 -4.27
C LEU A 651 27.51 -24.52 -5.21
N LEU A 652 26.56 -25.01 -6.02
CA LEU A 652 26.81 -26.07 -7.00
C LEU A 652 27.85 -25.66 -8.05
N ASN A 653 27.73 -24.46 -8.61
CA ASN A 653 28.68 -23.93 -9.61
C ASN A 653 30.09 -23.73 -9.05
N LYS A 654 30.19 -23.43 -7.74
CA LYS A 654 31.46 -23.35 -7.02
C LYS A 654 31.98 -24.71 -6.54
N ARG A 655 31.24 -25.79 -6.80
CA ARG A 655 31.53 -27.15 -6.33
C ARG A 655 31.66 -27.26 -4.81
N ILE A 656 30.93 -26.39 -4.09
CA ILE A 656 30.81 -26.45 -2.62
C ILE A 656 29.83 -27.57 -2.23
N ILE A 657 28.83 -27.80 -3.09
CA ILE A 657 27.91 -28.94 -3.02
C ILE A 657 27.89 -29.68 -4.35
N ASP A 658 27.46 -30.94 -4.31
CA ASP A 658 27.16 -31.72 -5.50
C ASP A 658 25.66 -31.64 -5.87
N LEU A 659 25.29 -32.35 -6.95
CA LEU A 659 23.92 -32.36 -7.45
C LEU A 659 22.94 -33.02 -6.46
N GLN A 660 23.37 -34.04 -5.73
CA GLN A 660 22.51 -34.76 -4.79
C GLN A 660 22.15 -33.87 -3.58
N ILE A 661 23.14 -33.16 -3.02
CA ILE A 661 22.92 -32.18 -1.94
C ILE A 661 22.07 -31.03 -2.47
N TYR A 662 22.34 -30.54 -3.69
CA TYR A 662 21.53 -29.50 -4.31
C TYR A 662 20.05 -29.91 -4.37
N GLU A 663 19.73 -31.08 -4.91
CA GLU A 663 18.35 -31.55 -5.07
C GLU A 663 17.65 -31.75 -3.72
N SER A 664 18.33 -32.38 -2.75
CA SER A 664 17.77 -32.61 -1.41
C SER A 664 17.46 -31.30 -0.68
N VAL A 665 18.44 -30.40 -0.59
CA VAL A 665 18.29 -29.13 0.14
C VAL A 665 17.33 -28.19 -0.59
N HIS A 666 17.31 -28.21 -1.93
CA HIS A 666 16.37 -27.41 -2.72
C HIS A 666 14.93 -27.87 -2.51
N MET A 667 14.68 -29.18 -2.48
CA MET A 667 13.35 -29.74 -2.20
C MET A 667 12.86 -29.40 -0.80
N GLU A 668 13.68 -29.65 0.23
CA GLU A 668 13.32 -29.35 1.63
C GLU A 668 13.15 -27.83 1.84
N GLY A 669 14.03 -27.01 1.29
CA GLY A 669 13.95 -25.56 1.37
C GLY A 669 12.68 -25.00 0.71
N ASN A 670 12.33 -25.48 -0.49
CA ASN A 670 11.07 -25.09 -1.14
C ASN A 670 9.86 -25.55 -0.33
N THR A 671 9.92 -26.72 0.31
CA THR A 671 8.86 -27.20 1.19
C THR A 671 8.67 -26.24 2.36
N LYS A 672 9.74 -25.82 3.03
CA LYS A 672 9.68 -24.84 4.13
C LYS A 672 9.13 -23.49 3.69
N ILE A 673 9.59 -22.97 2.55
CA ILE A 673 9.08 -21.71 1.99
C ILE A 673 7.57 -21.82 1.71
N ASN A 674 7.14 -22.90 1.08
CA ASN A 674 5.74 -23.07 0.66
C ASN A 674 4.79 -23.38 1.83
N LEU A 675 5.29 -23.97 2.93
CA LEU A 675 4.55 -24.19 4.17
C LEU A 675 4.44 -22.93 5.04
N GLY A 676 5.08 -21.83 4.66
CA GLY A 676 5.04 -20.58 5.42
C GLY A 676 5.87 -20.62 6.70
N GLU A 677 6.98 -21.38 6.72
CA GLU A 677 7.94 -21.34 7.83
C GLU A 677 8.45 -19.91 8.03
N ASP A 678 8.58 -19.45 9.28
CA ASP A 678 8.97 -18.06 9.59
C ASP A 678 10.37 -17.69 9.08
N TRP A 679 11.32 -18.62 9.16
CA TRP A 679 12.74 -18.39 8.86
C TRP A 679 13.29 -19.50 7.97
N PRO A 680 12.80 -19.63 6.72
CA PRO A 680 13.10 -20.77 5.86
C PRO A 680 14.60 -20.84 5.51
N PHE A 681 15.28 -19.71 5.45
CA PHE A 681 16.72 -19.67 5.15
C PHE A 681 17.59 -20.09 6.34
N GLU A 682 17.17 -19.90 7.59
CA GLU A 682 17.91 -20.44 8.73
C GLU A 682 17.85 -21.97 8.72
N PHE A 683 16.70 -22.55 8.36
CA PHE A 683 16.59 -24.00 8.13
C PHE A 683 17.54 -24.49 7.03
N VAL A 684 17.58 -23.80 5.88
CA VAL A 684 18.47 -24.16 4.76
C VAL A 684 19.94 -24.06 5.17
N VAL A 685 20.30 -23.02 5.93
CA VAL A 685 21.66 -22.86 6.48
C VAL A 685 22.00 -24.03 7.39
N SER A 686 21.14 -24.38 8.34
CA SER A 686 21.36 -25.53 9.23
C SER A 686 21.55 -26.83 8.46
N LYS A 687 20.73 -27.09 7.43
CA LYS A 687 20.87 -28.29 6.59
C LYS A 687 22.20 -28.36 5.84
N LEU A 688 22.68 -27.23 5.35
CA LEU A 688 23.99 -27.16 4.68
C LEU A 688 25.14 -27.39 5.68
N ILE A 689 25.00 -26.95 6.92
CA ILE A 689 25.96 -27.22 7.99
C ILE A 689 25.96 -28.71 8.36
N ASP A 690 24.78 -29.34 8.46
CA ASP A 690 24.64 -30.76 8.81
C ASP A 690 25.31 -31.69 7.79
N VAL A 691 25.37 -31.29 6.51
CA VAL A 691 26.09 -32.03 5.46
C VAL A 691 27.57 -31.67 5.36
N GLY A 692 28.11 -30.93 6.33
CA GLY A 692 29.54 -30.68 6.52
C GLY A 692 30.08 -29.39 5.90
N ILE A 693 29.22 -28.45 5.49
CA ILE A 693 29.67 -27.16 4.94
C ILE A 693 29.87 -26.15 6.07
N ASP A 694 31.00 -25.46 6.05
CA ASP A 694 31.30 -24.40 7.02
C ASP A 694 30.25 -23.28 7.02
N GLU A 695 29.75 -22.91 8.20
CA GLU A 695 28.71 -21.89 8.37
C GLU A 695 29.10 -20.53 7.79
N GLN A 696 30.36 -20.11 7.93
CA GLN A 696 30.81 -18.82 7.40
C GLN A 696 30.77 -18.82 5.87
N ILE A 697 31.13 -19.93 5.24
CA ILE A 697 30.98 -20.12 3.79
C ILE A 697 29.50 -20.04 3.41
N VAL A 698 28.63 -20.83 4.06
CA VAL A 698 27.19 -20.87 3.75
C VAL A 698 26.57 -19.46 3.86
N ARG A 699 26.77 -18.76 4.98
CA ARG A 699 26.20 -17.42 5.20
C ARG A 699 26.76 -16.38 4.23
N LYS A 700 28.05 -16.44 3.92
CA LYS A 700 28.67 -15.56 2.93
C LYS A 700 28.06 -15.77 1.55
N GLU A 701 27.96 -17.03 1.11
CA GLU A 701 27.43 -17.36 -0.22
C GLU A 701 25.93 -17.03 -0.34
N LEU A 702 25.16 -17.22 0.73
CA LEU A 702 23.76 -16.81 0.80
C LEU A 702 23.60 -15.30 0.66
N TYR A 703 24.40 -14.53 1.39
CA TYR A 703 24.39 -13.06 1.31
C TYR A 703 24.80 -12.57 -0.09
N GLU A 704 25.84 -13.16 -0.67
CA GLU A 704 26.27 -12.84 -2.03
C GLU A 704 25.21 -13.20 -3.08
N ALA A 705 24.52 -14.34 -2.91
CA ALA A 705 23.40 -14.74 -3.75
C ALA A 705 22.25 -13.74 -3.68
N ALA A 706 21.86 -13.31 -2.47
CA ALA A 706 20.79 -12.32 -2.27
C ALA A 706 21.04 -11.03 -3.05
N ILE A 707 22.28 -10.53 -3.03
CA ILE A 707 22.64 -9.28 -3.73
C ILE A 707 22.63 -9.45 -5.25
N SER A 708 23.06 -10.60 -5.75
CA SER A 708 23.07 -10.85 -7.19
C SER A 708 21.74 -11.32 -7.76
N SER A 709 20.78 -11.65 -6.90
CA SER A 709 19.50 -12.21 -7.31
C SER A 709 18.57 -11.14 -7.86
N THR A 710 17.83 -11.47 -8.92
CA THR A 710 16.70 -10.65 -9.39
C THR A 710 15.60 -10.52 -8.34
N ALA A 711 15.54 -11.42 -7.35
CA ALA A 711 14.57 -11.40 -6.26
C ALA A 711 14.54 -10.07 -5.49
N ILE A 712 15.70 -9.46 -5.22
CA ILE A 712 15.78 -8.19 -4.47
C ILE A 712 15.61 -6.95 -5.36
N SER A 713 15.62 -7.16 -6.68
CA SER A 713 15.45 -6.11 -7.69
C SER A 713 13.97 -5.88 -8.00
N TYR A 714 13.11 -6.85 -7.69
CA TYR A 714 11.66 -6.71 -7.77
C TYR A 714 11.07 -6.23 -6.45
N LEU A 715 10.14 -5.28 -6.54
CA LEU A 715 9.29 -4.85 -5.44
C LEU A 715 7.83 -5.08 -5.80
N GLN A 716 7.06 -5.57 -4.84
CA GLN A 716 5.62 -5.68 -4.97
C GLN A 716 4.96 -4.40 -4.45
N LEU A 717 4.34 -3.65 -5.34
CA LEU A 717 3.68 -2.37 -5.03
C LEU A 717 2.16 -2.53 -4.94
N GLY A 718 1.53 -1.62 -4.20
CA GLY A 718 0.07 -1.51 -4.05
C GLY A 718 -0.48 -2.36 -2.90
N ARG A 719 -1.61 -3.00 -3.15
CA ARG A 719 -2.43 -3.71 -2.14
C ARG A 719 -2.65 -5.19 -2.50
N PRO A 720 -1.60 -5.99 -2.77
CA PRO A 720 -1.73 -7.39 -3.20
C PRO A 720 -2.46 -8.29 -2.20
N GLU A 721 -2.43 -7.98 -0.92
CA GLU A 721 -3.14 -8.71 0.14
C GLU A 721 -4.66 -8.67 -0.02
N THR A 722 -5.17 -7.71 -0.79
CA THR A 722 -6.62 -7.55 -1.06
C THR A 722 -7.06 -8.30 -2.31
N ILE A 723 -6.16 -9.05 -2.95
CA ILE A 723 -6.50 -10.06 -3.96
C ILE A 723 -6.47 -11.41 -3.27
N ILE A 724 -7.63 -12.05 -3.20
CA ILE A 724 -7.81 -13.38 -2.60
C ILE A 724 -8.03 -14.39 -3.71
N VAL A 725 -7.24 -15.45 -3.72
CA VAL A 725 -7.39 -16.59 -4.63
C VAL A 725 -8.05 -17.72 -3.84
N HIS A 726 -9.25 -18.10 -4.26
CA HIS A 726 -10.05 -19.15 -3.63
C HIS A 726 -9.77 -20.51 -4.25
N PRO A 727 -9.97 -21.61 -3.51
CA PRO A 727 -10.15 -22.92 -4.12
C PRO A 727 -11.30 -22.87 -5.12
N ASP A 728 -11.12 -23.50 -6.28
CA ASP A 728 -12.24 -23.81 -7.14
C ASP A 728 -13.23 -24.64 -6.32
N LYS A 729 -14.53 -24.32 -6.42
CA LYS A 729 -15.56 -25.13 -5.77
C LYS A 729 -15.34 -26.56 -6.24
N SER A 730 -15.10 -27.50 -5.31
CA SER A 730 -15.24 -28.91 -5.63
C SER A 730 -16.60 -29.08 -6.30
N ALA A 731 -16.57 -29.48 -7.57
CA ALA A 731 -17.76 -29.81 -8.34
C ALA A 731 -18.60 -30.89 -7.63
#